data_AF-A0A3B9PRB0-F1
#
_entry.id   AF-A0A3B9PRB0-F1
#
_cell.length_a   1.000
_cell.length_b   1.000
_cell.length_c   1.000
_cell.angle_alpha   90.00
_cell.angle_beta   90.00
_cell.angle_gamma   90.00
#
_symmetry.space_group_name_H-M   'P 1'
#
loop_
_entity.id
_entity.type
_entity.pdbx_description
1 polymer ?
#
loop_
_entity_poly.entity_id
_entity_poly.type
_entity_poly.pdbx_seq_one_letter_code
_entity_poly.pdbx_strand_id
1 'polypeptide(L)'
;MICQKDKFGRIVPLLLAQTLGAFNDNAVKAFLPVLAAFYFGKESMDQINQWASLLLILPFILFAPLAGWVSDRFSKRRVIGVSLFSQLLALAVILLGISFQSLLCALIGFFLLSTQSTFLSPAKKGILKEIVGYEKLGKAVGWMEMLSVVGILAGAFTGAVLFDQFVGSLSGWGAAQQIVWIILALALLSWLVNLPTPATGLIHKAPFRINLLFGHFHDLRNLLRNNRLRWAALGDACFWSVGGFFYLVLVRLSGEVTEGNVGMGSLYGYWFLLLGVGIMAGALFAAYLNKGRVEVGLSPLGLLGMTFSLAGVYFFPALGRMFEVCCASLGFFGALFFVPLNGYLQDQVEPKERGRVLAASNLLTQLGGVLLIGVHIWLVNGFGAGAKLEILILLFPLGLMAVLVGTFLFEDLLRSFFHMILRIFYRIEIRGMQNFPERGGALIVSNHLSYADPVFIGAAFPRKVRYLAHKELSKSRLMKAVFRLTDTLTVSSSGPLASVKQSIKRLGEGRPLCLFAEGGISRIGVTLSFMRGSILLAKSAKAPIIPTFLDRVWGSIYSNKGGCFFKKTPESFPYRVSVYVGHPIDPEQATPESVRQAVLQLGRESFHQRLGNAEEMSQNLRKQILRSTKGILLKDRNGCVISRSHFLEKNYSREFSEPFGKWMQLVQDVINQPEEFVILPWVNWMRLKQTNLIDHPKLRICMGDQTWMEQWFPWFPLLSGFGFEQNEDGSWQTITRDEGVECHLVDGLATSQNGLVALQLPDESDAQTAQQGNRKGTWGRMLPGYSYYIKDGEFVLNGIKEPENLPQVSLDKDGFLNKKGN
;
A
#
# COMPACT_ATOMS: atom_id res chain seq x y z
N MET A 1 16.07 16.53 27.73
CA MET A 1 15.05 16.25 26.70
C MET A 1 14.58 17.55 26.05
N ILE A 2 15.38 18.16 25.18
CA ILE A 2 14.99 19.35 24.39
C ILE A 2 15.32 19.04 22.93
N CYS A 3 14.31 19.17 22.05
CA CYS A 3 14.38 19.12 20.58
C CYS A 3 14.84 17.83 19.87
N GLN A 4 14.05 16.77 19.94
CA GLN A 4 14.01 15.71 18.91
C GLN A 4 12.94 15.95 17.82
N LYS A 5 12.33 17.14 17.75
CA LYS A 5 11.05 17.34 17.05
C LYS A 5 11.10 17.54 15.53
N ASP A 6 12.24 17.75 14.86
CA ASP A 6 12.28 17.59 13.40
C ASP A 6 13.66 17.30 12.80
N LYS A 7 14.01 16.01 12.69
CA LYS A 7 15.22 15.57 11.94
C LYS A 7 15.06 15.78 10.42
N PHE A 8 13.85 15.91 9.90
CA PHE A 8 13.59 16.03 8.46
C PHE A 8 13.72 17.48 7.97
N GLY A 9 13.32 18.46 8.78
CA GLY A 9 13.56 19.88 8.46
C GLY A 9 15.04 20.21 8.19
N ARG A 10 15.98 19.46 8.79
CA ARG A 10 17.43 19.66 8.62
C ARG A 10 17.99 19.30 7.24
N ILE A 11 17.24 18.55 6.41
CA ILE A 11 17.65 18.22 5.04
C ILE A 11 17.09 19.18 3.99
N VAL A 12 16.14 20.05 4.34
CA VAL A 12 15.52 21.01 3.42
C VAL A 12 16.53 21.89 2.67
N PRO A 13 17.57 22.46 3.32
CA PRO A 13 18.54 23.29 2.61
C PRO A 13 19.30 22.52 1.52
N LEU A 14 19.67 21.26 1.81
CA LEU A 14 20.28 20.36 0.84
C LEU A 14 19.33 20.02 -0.32
N LEU A 15 18.07 19.74 -0.01
CA LEU A 15 17.04 19.44 -1.02
C LEU A 15 16.82 20.62 -1.96
N LEU A 16 16.84 21.85 -1.46
CA LEU A 16 16.72 23.06 -2.30
C LEU A 16 17.98 23.26 -3.16
N ALA A 17 19.17 23.22 -2.55
CA ALA A 17 20.43 23.43 -3.25
C ALA A 17 20.63 22.43 -4.40
N GLN A 18 20.36 21.14 -4.18
CA GLN A 18 20.52 20.12 -5.21
C GLN A 18 19.48 20.25 -6.35
N THR A 19 18.30 20.81 -6.05
CA THR A 19 17.26 21.06 -7.05
C THR A 19 17.65 22.20 -7.98
N LEU A 20 18.16 23.29 -7.40
CA LEU A 20 18.74 24.40 -8.18
C LEU A 20 19.96 23.95 -8.98
N GLY A 21 20.80 23.09 -8.41
CA GLY A 21 21.93 22.49 -9.12
C GLY A 21 21.49 21.71 -10.36
N ALA A 22 20.52 20.80 -10.19
CA ALA A 22 19.96 20.03 -11.30
C ALA A 22 19.25 20.91 -12.35
N PHE A 23 18.60 21.98 -11.92
CA PHE A 23 18.00 22.99 -12.81
C PHE A 23 19.05 23.65 -13.70
N ASN A 24 20.14 24.14 -13.11
CA ASN A 24 21.19 24.84 -13.86
C ASN A 24 21.84 23.93 -14.92
N ASP A 25 22.19 22.69 -14.56
CA ASP A 25 22.81 21.74 -15.47
C ASP A 25 21.92 21.49 -16.71
N ASN A 26 20.61 21.35 -16.50
CA ASN A 26 19.67 21.06 -17.58
C ASN A 26 19.26 22.31 -18.37
N ALA A 27 19.30 23.50 -17.76
CA ALA A 27 19.12 24.76 -18.48
C ALA A 27 20.25 24.99 -19.50
N VAL A 28 21.52 24.77 -19.10
CA VAL A 28 22.66 24.85 -20.02
C VAL A 28 22.55 23.82 -21.14
N LYS A 29 22.24 22.57 -20.77
CA LYS A 29 22.03 21.49 -21.74
C LYS A 29 20.96 21.84 -22.78
N ALA A 30 19.91 22.54 -22.36
CA ALA A 30 18.78 22.88 -23.20
C ALA A 30 19.07 24.02 -24.19
N PHE A 31 19.69 25.13 -23.75
CA PHE A 31 19.89 26.27 -24.65
C PHE A 31 21.07 26.11 -25.61
N LEU A 32 22.11 25.34 -25.26
CA LEU A 32 23.33 25.20 -26.09
C LEU A 32 23.04 24.64 -27.50
N PRO A 33 22.24 23.58 -27.69
CA PRO A 33 21.87 23.12 -29.02
C PRO A 33 21.09 24.16 -29.83
N VAL A 34 20.19 24.90 -29.18
CA VAL A 34 19.38 25.93 -29.84
C VAL A 34 20.25 27.12 -30.28
N LEU A 35 21.22 27.50 -29.44
CA LEU A 35 22.23 28.49 -29.78
C LEU A 35 23.06 28.06 -31.01
N ALA A 36 23.47 26.79 -31.06
CA ALA A 36 24.18 26.26 -32.21
C ALA A 36 23.30 26.30 -33.47
N ALA A 37 22.04 25.86 -33.36
CA ALA A 37 21.06 25.91 -34.43
C ALA A 37 20.92 27.31 -35.03
N PHE A 38 20.87 28.33 -34.15
CA PHE A 38 20.68 29.73 -34.53
C PHE A 38 21.83 30.28 -35.39
N TYR A 39 23.08 29.93 -35.08
CA TYR A 39 24.26 30.47 -35.79
C TYR A 39 24.80 29.57 -36.90
N PHE A 40 24.72 28.25 -36.73
CA PHE A 40 25.38 27.28 -37.60
C PHE A 40 24.39 26.32 -38.28
N GLY A 41 23.09 26.56 -38.13
CA GLY A 41 22.03 25.79 -38.78
C GLY A 41 21.68 24.49 -38.07
N LYS A 42 20.61 23.83 -38.54
CA LYS A 42 20.00 22.66 -37.89
C LYS A 42 20.95 21.47 -37.70
N GLU A 43 21.87 21.22 -38.62
CA GLU A 43 22.84 20.11 -38.49
C GLU A 43 23.75 20.26 -37.26
N SER A 44 24.15 21.50 -36.96
CA SER A 44 24.97 21.79 -35.78
C SER A 44 24.22 21.60 -34.47
N MET A 45 22.89 21.78 -34.46
CA MET A 45 22.02 21.57 -33.31
C MET A 45 22.11 20.13 -32.81
N ASP A 46 21.98 19.18 -33.74
CA ASP A 46 22.04 17.76 -33.43
C ASP A 46 23.42 17.36 -32.93
N GLN A 47 24.49 17.82 -33.59
CA GLN A 47 25.86 17.55 -33.14
C GLN A 47 26.11 18.08 -31.73
N ILE A 48 25.68 19.31 -31.44
CA ILE A 48 25.88 19.92 -30.11
C ILE A 48 25.01 19.26 -29.05
N ASN A 49 23.79 18.84 -29.40
CA ASN A 49 22.92 18.07 -28.51
C ASN A 49 23.52 16.69 -28.16
N GLN A 50 24.11 16.02 -29.15
CA GLN A 50 24.84 14.76 -29.00
C GLN A 50 26.05 14.93 -28.08
N TRP A 51 26.91 15.92 -28.36
CA TRP A 51 28.08 16.21 -27.54
C TRP A 51 27.71 16.63 -26.11
N ALA A 52 26.73 17.52 -25.93
CA ALA A 52 26.25 17.90 -24.61
C ALA A 52 25.72 16.68 -23.84
N SER A 53 24.99 15.77 -24.50
CA SER A 53 24.52 14.54 -23.86
C SER A 53 25.65 13.58 -23.47
N LEU A 54 26.70 13.45 -24.30
CA LEU A 54 27.89 12.66 -23.96
C LEU A 54 28.70 13.29 -22.82
N LEU A 55 28.93 14.60 -22.86
CA LEU A 55 29.69 15.33 -21.85
C LEU A 55 29.01 15.34 -20.48
N LEU A 56 27.68 15.17 -20.45
CA LEU A 56 26.93 14.97 -19.21
C LEU A 56 27.22 13.59 -18.59
N ILE A 57 27.28 12.54 -19.40
CA ILE A 57 27.39 11.15 -18.96
C ILE A 57 28.84 10.76 -18.64
N LEU A 58 29.78 11.21 -19.48
CA LEU A 58 31.17 10.76 -19.45
C LEU A 58 31.84 10.97 -18.07
N PRO A 59 31.68 12.11 -17.37
CA PRO A 59 32.24 12.26 -16.02
C PRO A 59 31.72 11.26 -15.01
N PHE A 60 30.45 10.85 -15.10
CA PHE A 60 29.88 9.83 -14.20
C PHE A 60 30.49 8.44 -14.43
N ILE A 61 30.94 8.14 -15.65
CA ILE A 61 31.66 6.88 -15.93
C ILE A 61 33.09 6.98 -15.40
N LEU A 62 33.80 8.07 -15.71
CA LEU A 62 35.22 8.21 -15.42
C LEU A 62 35.52 8.49 -13.94
N PHE A 63 34.74 9.37 -13.30
CA PHE A 63 35.06 9.93 -12.00
C PHE A 63 34.15 9.46 -10.86
N ALA A 64 33.10 8.66 -11.11
CA ALA A 64 32.22 8.20 -10.03
C ALA A 64 32.93 7.43 -8.89
N PRO A 65 33.91 6.53 -9.14
CA PRO A 65 34.67 5.90 -8.06
C PRO A 65 35.48 6.89 -7.24
N LEU A 66 36.11 7.85 -7.92
CA LEU A 66 36.89 8.89 -7.27
C LEU A 66 35.99 9.79 -6.42
N ALA A 67 34.83 10.18 -6.96
CA ALA A 67 33.80 10.92 -6.24
C ALA A 67 33.29 10.17 -5.00
N GLY A 68 33.03 8.86 -5.12
CA GLY A 68 32.64 8.00 -4.01
C GLY A 68 33.71 7.99 -2.91
N TRP A 69 34.97 7.77 -3.30
CA TRP A 69 36.10 7.80 -2.37
C TRP A 69 36.28 9.15 -1.68
N VAL A 70 36.17 10.27 -2.42
CA VAL A 70 36.22 11.63 -1.85
C VAL A 70 35.08 11.83 -0.84
N SER A 71 33.87 11.39 -1.17
CA SER A 71 32.70 11.44 -0.28
C SER A 71 32.87 10.62 1.00
N ASP A 72 33.61 9.51 0.94
CA ASP A 72 33.86 8.66 2.10
C ASP A 72 35.04 9.14 2.97
N ARG A 73 36.03 9.80 2.35
CA ARG A 73 37.22 10.32 3.02
C ARG A 73 37.01 11.67 3.69
N PHE A 74 36.26 12.57 3.06
CA PHE A 74 36.04 13.92 3.56
C PHE A 74 34.62 14.06 4.13
N SER A 75 34.39 15.07 4.97
CA SER A 75 33.03 15.33 5.48
C SER A 75 32.09 15.62 4.31
N LYS A 76 30.93 14.94 4.25
CA LYS A 76 29.96 15.07 3.17
C LYS A 76 29.49 16.52 2.99
N ARG A 77 29.33 17.26 4.09
CA ARG A 77 29.03 18.70 4.05
C ARG A 77 30.08 19.49 3.26
N ARG A 78 31.37 19.20 3.49
CA ARG A 78 32.48 19.87 2.79
C ARG A 78 32.50 19.48 1.31
N VAL A 79 32.33 18.20 0.99
CA VAL A 79 32.29 17.73 -0.41
C VAL A 79 31.13 18.38 -1.18
N ILE A 80 29.94 18.43 -0.58
CA ILE A 80 28.77 19.12 -1.15
C ILE A 80 29.06 20.61 -1.34
N GLY A 81 29.56 21.29 -0.30
CA GLY A 81 29.85 22.72 -0.37
C GLY A 81 30.90 23.10 -1.42
N VAL A 82 31.98 22.32 -1.53
CA VAL A 82 33.01 22.51 -2.57
C VAL A 82 32.43 22.21 -3.95
N SER A 83 31.65 21.14 -4.11
CA SER A 83 31.02 20.82 -5.40
C SER A 83 30.08 21.94 -5.85
N LEU A 84 29.20 22.44 -4.97
CA LEU A 84 28.32 23.57 -5.31
C LEU A 84 29.10 24.85 -5.64
N PHE A 85 30.24 25.09 -4.99
CA PHE A 85 31.11 26.21 -5.35
C PHE A 85 31.78 26.00 -6.72
N SER A 86 32.26 24.80 -7.01
CA SER A 86 32.81 24.45 -8.33
C SER A 86 31.80 24.63 -9.46
N GLN A 87 30.49 24.58 -9.16
CA GLN A 87 29.43 24.90 -10.12
C GLN A 87 29.54 26.34 -10.61
N LEU A 88 29.83 27.30 -9.72
CA LEU A 88 30.04 28.71 -10.08
C LEU A 88 31.24 28.89 -11.01
N LEU A 89 32.33 28.15 -10.76
CA LEU A 89 33.52 28.20 -11.61
C LEU A 89 33.23 27.64 -13.01
N ALA A 90 32.52 26.50 -13.09
CA ALA A 90 32.12 25.92 -14.37
C ALA A 90 31.21 26.86 -15.17
N LEU A 91 30.22 27.48 -14.51
CA LEU A 91 29.34 28.47 -15.13
C LEU A 91 30.08 29.74 -15.55
N ALA A 92 31.11 30.17 -14.81
CA ALA A 92 31.97 31.27 -15.22
C ALA A 92 32.77 30.95 -16.49
N VAL A 93 33.26 29.71 -16.63
CA VAL A 93 33.90 29.25 -17.88
C VAL A 93 32.91 29.23 -19.04
N ILE A 94 31.67 28.80 -18.80
CA ILE A 94 30.59 28.87 -19.81
C ILE A 94 30.35 30.33 -20.20
N LEU A 95 30.21 31.24 -19.23
CA LEU A 95 30.00 32.66 -19.46
C LEU A 95 31.13 33.25 -20.32
N LEU A 96 32.39 32.96 -19.98
CA LEU A 96 33.55 33.38 -20.78
C LEU A 96 33.47 32.82 -22.21
N GLY A 97 33.11 31.54 -22.37
CA GLY A 97 32.91 30.93 -23.68
C GLY A 97 31.85 31.64 -24.51
N ILE A 98 30.69 31.94 -23.91
CA ILE A 98 29.61 32.70 -24.55
C ILE A 98 30.05 34.13 -24.90
N SER A 99 30.76 34.81 -24.00
CA SER A 99 31.25 36.18 -24.23
C SER A 99 32.30 36.25 -25.33
N PHE A 100 33.16 35.23 -25.46
CA PHE A 100 34.12 35.10 -26.56
C PHE A 100 33.53 34.41 -27.81
N GLN A 101 32.21 34.15 -27.82
CA GLN A 101 31.52 33.49 -28.94
C GLN A 101 32.13 32.12 -29.32
N SER A 102 32.70 31.43 -28.34
CA SER A 102 33.34 30.12 -28.50
C SER A 102 32.49 29.02 -27.90
N LEU A 103 31.81 28.27 -28.78
CA LEU A 103 30.98 27.14 -28.39
C LEU A 103 31.81 26.00 -27.78
N LEU A 104 33.06 25.81 -28.23
CA LEU A 104 33.99 24.85 -27.65
C LEU A 104 34.30 25.20 -26.19
N CYS A 105 34.57 26.47 -25.89
CA CYS A 105 34.80 26.92 -24.51
C CYS A 105 33.55 26.69 -23.64
N ALA A 106 32.35 26.94 -24.19
CA ALA A 106 31.10 26.66 -23.50
C ALA A 106 30.93 25.15 -23.22
N LEU A 107 31.27 24.27 -24.16
CA LEU A 107 31.25 22.82 -23.98
C LEU A 107 32.27 22.32 -22.95
N ILE A 108 33.47 22.91 -22.91
CA ILE A 108 34.47 22.62 -21.85
C ILE A 108 33.91 23.01 -20.49
N GLY A 109 33.30 24.20 -20.37
CA GLY A 109 32.61 24.62 -19.15
C GLY A 109 31.47 23.68 -18.76
N PHE A 110 30.71 23.17 -19.73
CA PHE A 110 29.66 22.18 -19.50
C PHE A 110 30.20 20.81 -19.04
N PHE A 111 31.36 20.38 -19.54
CA PHE A 111 32.05 19.19 -19.03
C PHE A 111 32.52 19.37 -17.57
N LEU A 112 33.03 20.56 -17.22
CA LEU A 112 33.40 20.89 -15.84
C LEU A 112 32.17 20.90 -14.93
N LEU A 113 31.04 21.41 -15.42
CA LEU A 113 29.75 21.41 -14.73
C LEU A 113 29.29 19.96 -14.44
N SER A 114 29.36 19.10 -15.44
CA SER A 114 29.00 17.66 -15.32
C SER A 114 29.95 16.89 -14.40
N THR A 115 31.24 17.23 -14.43
CA THR A 115 32.25 16.70 -13.50
C THR A 115 31.92 17.06 -12.07
N GLN A 116 31.58 18.32 -11.80
CA GLN A 116 31.16 18.77 -10.49
C GLN A 116 29.92 18.00 -9.98
N SER A 117 28.92 17.78 -10.84
CA SER A 117 27.72 17.00 -10.48
C SER A 117 28.02 15.54 -10.16
N THR A 118 29.06 14.96 -10.76
CA THR A 118 29.57 13.62 -10.42
C THR A 118 30.07 13.56 -8.98
N PHE A 119 30.81 14.57 -8.50
CA PHE A 119 31.30 14.64 -7.12
C PHE A 119 30.20 14.93 -6.10
N LEU A 120 29.18 15.70 -6.48
CA LEU A 120 28.04 16.03 -5.63
C LEU A 120 27.16 14.79 -5.34
N SER A 121 27.00 13.90 -6.33
CA SER A 121 26.02 12.79 -6.31
C SER A 121 26.20 11.79 -5.15
N PRO A 122 27.38 11.17 -4.92
CA PRO A 122 27.56 10.25 -3.79
C PRO A 122 27.47 10.97 -2.45
N ALA A 123 27.96 12.21 -2.35
CA ALA A 123 27.95 12.98 -1.11
C ALA A 123 26.53 13.34 -0.65
N LYS A 124 25.65 13.76 -1.57
CA LYS A 124 24.24 14.06 -1.23
C LYS A 124 23.45 12.82 -0.83
N LYS A 125 23.73 11.65 -1.43
CA LYS A 125 23.09 10.38 -1.05
C LYS A 125 23.57 9.88 0.31
N GLY A 126 24.87 10.00 0.58
CA GLY A 126 25.47 9.60 1.85
C GLY A 126 25.01 10.44 3.05
N ILE A 127 24.94 11.77 2.90
CA ILE A 127 24.61 12.67 4.01
C ILE A 127 23.17 12.51 4.51
N LEU A 128 22.21 12.12 3.65
CA LEU A 128 20.83 11.87 4.06
C LEU A 128 20.75 10.80 5.15
N LYS A 129 21.48 9.70 4.96
CA LYS A 129 21.56 8.61 5.93
C LYS A 129 22.06 9.08 7.30
N GLU A 130 23.01 10.00 7.31
CA GLU A 130 23.63 10.54 8.51
C GLU A 130 22.74 11.55 9.25
N ILE A 131 21.90 12.31 8.53
CA ILE A 131 21.01 13.32 9.14
C ILE A 131 19.69 12.70 9.61
N VAL A 132 19.01 11.92 8.77
CA VAL A 132 17.65 11.43 9.07
C VAL A 132 17.61 10.05 9.74
N GLY A 133 18.70 9.29 9.67
CA GLY A 133 18.77 7.91 10.18
C GLY A 133 18.04 6.90 9.29
N TYR A 134 18.20 5.60 9.62
CA TYR A 134 17.69 4.49 8.79
C TYR A 134 16.16 4.49 8.64
N GLU A 135 15.43 4.82 9.71
CA GLU A 135 13.96 4.77 9.72
C GLU A 135 13.29 5.74 8.73
N LYS A 136 13.89 6.91 8.52
CA LYS A 136 13.35 7.97 7.64
C LYS A 136 14.11 8.08 6.31
N LEU A 137 15.09 7.23 6.07
CA LEU A 137 15.94 7.27 4.87
C LEU A 137 15.13 7.14 3.59
N GLY A 138 14.19 6.20 3.52
CA GLY A 138 13.34 6.01 2.34
C GLY A 138 12.53 7.25 1.97
N LYS A 139 11.95 7.94 2.98
CA LYS A 139 11.24 9.21 2.76
C LYS A 139 12.18 10.31 2.25
N ALA A 140 13.35 10.45 2.86
CA ALA A 140 14.33 11.47 2.49
C ALA A 140 14.86 11.27 1.06
N VAL A 141 15.21 10.02 0.71
CA VAL A 141 15.63 9.65 -0.64
C VAL A 141 14.51 9.92 -1.64
N GLY A 142 13.27 9.53 -1.33
CA GLY A 142 12.10 9.79 -2.20
C GLY A 142 11.91 11.27 -2.52
N TRP A 143 11.98 12.16 -1.51
CA TRP A 143 11.90 13.60 -1.74
C TRP A 143 13.06 14.14 -2.55
N MET A 144 14.28 13.69 -2.30
CA MET A 144 15.46 14.11 -3.05
C MET A 144 15.36 13.75 -4.53
N GLU A 145 15.01 12.50 -4.84
CA GLU A 145 14.87 12.03 -6.23
C GLU A 145 13.71 12.73 -6.95
N MET A 146 12.56 12.93 -6.27
CA MET A 146 11.43 13.69 -6.84
C MET A 146 11.84 15.12 -7.18
N LEU A 147 12.48 15.83 -6.26
CA LEU A 147 12.91 17.21 -6.48
C LEU A 147 14.04 17.31 -7.51
N SER A 148 14.91 16.30 -7.62
CA SER A 148 15.89 16.24 -8.72
C SER A 148 15.20 16.18 -10.08
N VAL A 149 14.17 15.34 -10.23
CA VAL A 149 13.38 15.24 -11.47
C VAL A 149 12.70 16.57 -11.77
N VAL A 150 12.11 17.24 -10.78
CA VAL A 150 11.52 18.58 -10.94
C VAL A 150 12.58 19.59 -11.43
N GLY A 151 13.77 19.60 -10.83
CA GLY A 151 14.88 20.46 -11.24
C GLY A 151 15.30 20.21 -12.69
N ILE A 152 15.50 18.95 -13.07
CA ILE A 152 15.86 18.54 -14.44
C ILE A 152 14.84 19.06 -15.46
N LEU A 153 13.55 18.80 -15.21
CA LEU A 153 12.46 19.15 -16.12
C LEU A 153 12.27 20.67 -16.22
N ALA A 154 12.25 21.36 -15.08
CA ALA A 154 12.10 22.81 -15.04
C ALA A 154 13.30 23.52 -15.67
N GLY A 155 14.52 23.01 -15.45
CA GLY A 155 15.74 23.54 -16.06
C GLY A 155 15.71 23.42 -17.58
N ALA A 156 15.39 22.23 -18.09
CA ALA A 156 15.30 21.99 -19.52
C ALA A 156 14.22 22.85 -20.20
N PHE A 157 13.02 22.93 -19.60
CA PHE A 157 11.93 23.77 -20.11
C PHE A 157 12.31 25.26 -20.10
N THR A 158 12.73 25.78 -18.95
CA THR A 158 13.02 27.20 -18.78
C THR A 158 14.22 27.63 -19.62
N GLY A 159 15.29 26.83 -19.67
CA GLY A 159 16.47 27.13 -20.49
C GLY A 159 16.14 27.26 -21.97
N ALA A 160 15.30 26.36 -22.49
CA ALA A 160 14.88 26.37 -23.89
C ALA A 160 13.94 27.54 -24.22
N VAL A 161 12.93 27.78 -23.38
CA VAL A 161 11.94 28.86 -23.56
C VAL A 161 12.57 30.25 -23.43
N LEU A 162 13.42 30.46 -22.41
CA LEU A 162 14.08 31.75 -22.23
C LEU A 162 15.01 32.10 -23.39
N PHE A 163 15.63 31.10 -24.02
CA PHE A 163 16.47 31.34 -25.20
C PHE A 163 15.64 31.90 -26.35
N ASP A 164 14.51 31.28 -26.69
CA ASP A 164 13.62 31.76 -27.75
C ASP A 164 13.03 33.14 -27.43
N GLN A 165 12.69 33.42 -26.16
CA GLN A 165 12.17 34.72 -25.76
C GLN A 165 13.23 35.82 -25.88
N PHE A 166 14.45 35.55 -25.42
CA PHE A 166 15.53 36.54 -25.46
C PHE A 166 16.10 36.72 -26.86
N VAL A 167 16.20 35.68 -27.68
CA VAL A 167 16.73 35.80 -29.05
C VAL A 167 15.83 36.65 -29.95
N GLY A 168 14.54 36.80 -29.61
CA GLY A 168 13.65 37.73 -30.29
C GLY A 168 13.96 39.21 -30.04
N SER A 169 14.72 39.54 -29.00
CA SER A 169 15.09 40.92 -28.62
C SER A 169 16.60 41.18 -28.53
N LEU A 170 17.40 40.13 -28.43
CA LEU A 170 18.86 40.16 -28.29
C LEU A 170 19.50 39.26 -29.37
N SER A 171 20.82 39.39 -29.59
CA SER A 171 21.56 38.40 -30.37
C SER A 171 21.54 37.02 -29.70
N GLY A 172 21.74 35.93 -30.44
CA GLY A 172 21.78 34.58 -29.85
C GLY A 172 22.82 34.44 -28.73
N TRP A 173 24.01 35.03 -28.90
CA TRP A 173 25.02 35.11 -27.83
C TRP A 173 24.57 35.97 -26.65
N GLY A 174 23.89 37.09 -26.90
CA GLY A 174 23.30 37.94 -25.86
C GLY A 174 22.21 37.22 -25.06
N ALA A 175 21.34 36.47 -25.72
CA ALA A 175 20.32 35.63 -25.11
C ALA A 175 20.96 34.55 -24.21
N ALA A 176 21.93 33.81 -24.74
CA ALA A 176 22.69 32.82 -23.97
C ALA A 176 23.38 33.45 -22.74
N GLN A 177 23.97 34.63 -22.90
CA GLN A 177 24.63 35.36 -21.81
C GLN A 177 23.65 35.72 -20.68
N GLN A 178 22.45 36.20 -21.00
CA GLN A 178 21.42 36.50 -19.99
C GLN A 178 21.01 35.23 -19.22
N ILE A 179 20.80 34.12 -19.92
CA ILE A 179 20.48 32.84 -19.28
C ILE A 179 21.60 32.41 -18.34
N VAL A 180 22.87 32.50 -18.78
CA VAL A 180 24.03 32.13 -17.97
C VAL A 180 24.13 33.00 -16.70
N TRP A 181 23.84 34.30 -16.78
CA TRP A 181 23.78 35.16 -15.59
C TRP A 181 22.68 34.75 -14.61
N ILE A 182 21.49 34.40 -15.11
CA ILE A 182 20.38 33.93 -14.28
C ILE A 182 20.77 32.64 -13.53
N ILE A 183 21.32 31.64 -14.24
CA ILE A 183 21.72 30.37 -13.61
C ILE A 183 22.96 30.52 -12.71
N LEU A 184 23.85 31.48 -12.97
CA LEU A 184 24.95 31.84 -12.08
C LEU A 184 24.43 32.39 -10.75
N ALA A 185 23.43 33.27 -10.80
CA ALA A 185 22.75 33.78 -9.60
C ALA A 185 22.05 32.66 -8.82
N LEU A 186 21.39 31.73 -9.52
CA LEU A 186 20.78 30.54 -8.91
C LEU A 186 21.82 29.58 -8.32
N ALA A 187 22.99 29.42 -8.95
CA ALA A 187 24.09 28.62 -8.42
C ALA A 187 24.68 29.26 -7.14
N LEU A 188 24.78 30.59 -7.10
CA LEU A 188 25.22 31.32 -5.91
C LEU A 188 24.21 31.12 -4.78
N LEU A 189 22.92 31.26 -5.08
CA LEU A 189 21.84 30.98 -4.14
C LEU A 189 21.90 29.52 -3.64
N SER A 190 22.12 28.55 -4.52
CA SER A 190 22.27 27.14 -4.18
C SER A 190 23.40 26.91 -3.18
N TRP A 191 24.57 27.51 -3.44
CA TRP A 191 25.72 27.42 -2.54
C TRP A 191 25.45 28.06 -1.17
N LEU A 192 24.84 29.26 -1.15
CA LEU A 192 24.46 29.96 0.08
C LEU A 192 23.41 29.19 0.90
N VAL A 193 22.37 28.67 0.25
CA VAL A 193 21.31 27.87 0.88
C VAL A 193 21.86 26.57 1.45
N ASN A 194 22.97 26.02 0.92
CA ASN A 194 23.58 24.82 1.49
C ASN A 194 24.42 25.09 2.77
N LEU A 195 24.78 26.34 3.07
CA LEU A 195 25.62 26.66 4.24
C LEU A 195 25.06 26.15 5.58
N PRO A 196 23.74 26.19 5.86
CA PRO A 196 23.16 25.67 7.10
C PRO A 196 23.14 24.13 7.23
N THR A 197 23.49 23.39 6.17
CA THR A 197 23.50 21.91 6.20
C THR A 197 24.43 21.42 7.32
N PRO A 198 23.98 20.53 8.24
CA PRO A 198 24.78 20.12 9.39
C PRO A 198 26.03 19.34 8.98
N ALA A 199 27.12 19.49 9.74
CA ALA A 199 28.33 18.70 9.56
C ALA A 199 28.08 17.27 10.06
N THR A 200 28.57 16.28 9.32
CA THR A 200 28.39 14.87 9.65
C THR A 200 29.73 14.15 9.83
N GLY A 201 29.75 13.17 10.74
CA GLY A 201 30.96 12.54 11.26
C GLY A 201 31.01 11.04 10.99
N LEU A 202 31.49 10.65 9.80
CA LEU A 202 32.07 9.33 9.52
C LEU A 202 33.19 9.55 8.50
N ILE A 203 34.44 9.32 8.91
CA ILE A 203 35.66 9.47 8.10
C ILE A 203 36.20 8.06 7.84
N HIS A 204 36.00 7.52 6.64
CA HIS A 204 36.68 6.29 6.25
C HIS A 204 38.11 6.65 5.86
N LYS A 205 39.11 6.22 6.65
CA LYS A 205 40.53 6.61 6.46
C LYS A 205 41.29 5.80 5.41
N ALA A 206 40.61 5.04 4.55
CA ALA A 206 41.30 4.18 3.58
C ALA A 206 42.11 5.00 2.55
N PRO A 207 43.39 4.64 2.26
CA PRO A 207 44.19 5.32 1.25
C PRO A 207 43.61 5.10 -0.15
N PHE A 208 43.82 6.06 -1.04
CA PHE A 208 43.45 5.92 -2.45
C PHE A 208 44.26 4.77 -3.08
N ARG A 209 43.59 3.95 -3.91
CA ARG A 209 44.23 2.90 -4.71
C ARG A 209 43.72 3.01 -6.14
N ILE A 210 44.61 2.96 -7.13
CA ILE A 210 44.24 3.15 -8.54
C ILE A 210 43.24 2.09 -9.03
N ASN A 211 43.32 0.87 -8.50
CA ASN A 211 42.37 -0.22 -8.80
C ASN A 211 40.92 0.14 -8.43
N LEU A 212 40.69 1.13 -7.56
CA LEU A 212 39.35 1.62 -7.21
C LEU A 212 38.63 2.22 -8.42
N LEU A 213 39.36 2.85 -9.35
CA LEU A 213 38.79 3.42 -10.58
C LEU A 213 38.11 2.37 -11.46
N PHE A 214 38.57 1.12 -11.39
CA PHE A 214 38.00 0.00 -12.15
C PHE A 214 37.08 -0.90 -11.31
N GLY A 215 36.97 -0.64 -10.00
CA GLY A 215 36.18 -1.45 -9.07
C GLY A 215 34.70 -1.52 -9.43
N HIS A 216 34.12 -0.43 -9.96
CA HIS A 216 32.71 -0.42 -10.35
C HIS A 216 32.39 -1.38 -11.52
N PHE A 217 33.37 -1.76 -12.34
CA PHE A 217 33.14 -2.68 -13.46
C PHE A 217 33.07 -4.11 -12.96
N HIS A 218 33.82 -4.41 -11.90
CA HIS A 218 33.69 -5.67 -11.18
C HIS A 218 32.32 -5.77 -10.51
N ASP A 219 31.86 -4.70 -9.86
CA ASP A 219 30.53 -4.66 -9.24
C ASP A 219 29.39 -4.77 -10.26
N LEU A 220 29.54 -4.13 -11.42
CA LEU A 220 28.63 -4.29 -12.55
C LEU A 220 28.57 -5.74 -13.04
N ARG A 221 29.73 -6.38 -13.21
CA ARG A 221 29.80 -7.79 -13.60
C ARG A 221 29.11 -8.69 -12.57
N ASN A 222 29.28 -8.41 -11.28
CA ASN A 222 28.63 -9.16 -10.20
C ASN A 222 27.10 -8.94 -10.22
N LEU A 223 26.65 -7.71 -10.44
CA LEU A 223 25.23 -7.38 -10.59
C LEU A 223 24.58 -8.14 -11.76
N LEU A 224 25.22 -8.15 -12.93
CA LEU A 224 24.71 -8.85 -14.11
C LEU A 224 24.71 -10.38 -13.96
N ARG A 225 25.61 -10.93 -13.14
CA ARG A 225 25.63 -12.36 -12.78
C ARG A 225 24.56 -12.74 -11.75
N ASN A 226 23.99 -11.78 -11.04
CA ASN A 226 22.95 -12.06 -10.05
C ASN A 226 21.61 -12.30 -10.74
N ASN A 227 21.14 -13.56 -10.74
CA ASN A 227 19.91 -13.99 -11.42
C ASN A 227 18.63 -13.27 -10.93
N ARG A 228 18.63 -12.72 -9.70
CA ARG A 228 17.48 -11.98 -9.15
C ARG A 228 17.50 -10.50 -9.53
N LEU A 229 18.67 -9.87 -9.48
CA LEU A 229 18.80 -8.41 -9.59
C LEU A 229 19.05 -7.93 -11.02
N ARG A 230 19.68 -8.75 -11.87
CA ARG A 230 20.12 -8.34 -13.22
C ARG A 230 19.00 -7.79 -14.08
N TRP A 231 17.80 -8.37 -14.00
CA TRP A 231 16.68 -7.97 -14.84
C TRP A 231 16.08 -6.63 -14.41
N ALA A 232 16.01 -6.38 -13.09
CA ALA A 232 15.59 -5.09 -12.58
C ALA A 232 16.59 -3.99 -12.93
N ALA A 233 17.90 -4.27 -12.82
CA ALA A 233 18.95 -3.34 -13.22
C ALA A 233 18.94 -3.05 -14.73
N LEU A 234 18.77 -4.08 -15.58
CA LEU A 234 18.64 -3.91 -17.03
C LEU A 234 17.39 -3.12 -17.42
N GLY A 235 16.27 -3.33 -16.73
CA GLY A 235 15.04 -2.57 -16.97
C GLY A 235 15.18 -1.10 -16.56
N ASP A 236 15.81 -0.82 -15.42
CA ASP A 236 16.13 0.56 -14.99
C ASP A 236 17.06 1.25 -15.99
N ALA A 237 18.15 0.58 -16.40
CA ALA A 237 19.07 1.11 -17.40
C ALA A 237 18.38 1.33 -18.76
N CYS A 238 17.51 0.42 -19.19
CA CYS A 238 16.72 0.56 -20.41
C CYS A 238 15.83 1.80 -20.35
N PHE A 239 15.09 2.01 -19.26
CA PHE A 239 14.20 3.18 -19.11
C PHE A 239 14.96 4.50 -19.30
N TRP A 240 16.05 4.68 -18.55
CA TRP A 240 16.83 5.91 -18.60
C TRP A 240 17.56 6.11 -19.93
N SER A 241 18.09 5.03 -20.51
CA SER A 241 18.75 5.09 -21.81
C SER A 241 17.74 5.48 -22.91
N VAL A 242 16.56 4.83 -22.92
CA VAL A 242 15.48 5.13 -23.87
C VAL A 242 14.96 6.56 -23.68
N GLY A 243 14.82 7.02 -22.45
CA GLY A 243 14.44 8.42 -22.16
C GLY A 243 15.49 9.42 -22.66
N GLY A 244 16.78 9.13 -22.49
CA GLY A 244 17.88 9.94 -23.01
C GLY A 244 17.92 9.97 -24.55
N PHE A 245 17.70 8.82 -25.20
CA PHE A 245 17.56 8.73 -26.65
C PHE A 245 16.35 9.54 -27.14
N PHE A 246 15.19 9.37 -26.50
CA PHE A 246 13.98 10.10 -26.85
C PHE A 246 14.12 11.61 -26.67
N TYR A 247 14.89 12.07 -25.67
CA TYR A 247 15.24 13.49 -25.54
C TYR A 247 15.99 14.00 -26.77
N LEU A 248 16.99 13.26 -27.29
CA LEU A 248 17.69 13.64 -28.51
C LEU A 248 16.73 13.74 -29.70
N VAL A 249 15.85 12.75 -29.83
CA VAL A 249 14.83 12.71 -30.90
C VAL A 249 13.82 13.86 -30.78
N LEU A 250 13.40 14.26 -29.58
CA LEU A 250 12.47 15.39 -29.41
C LEU A 250 13.10 16.73 -29.78
N VAL A 251 14.38 16.92 -29.44
CA VAL A 251 15.14 18.13 -29.84
C VAL A 251 15.26 18.18 -31.36
N ARG A 252 15.59 17.05 -32.02
CA ARG A 252 15.62 16.96 -33.48
C ARG A 252 14.24 17.19 -34.11
N LEU A 253 13.20 16.53 -33.59
CA LEU A 253 11.83 16.64 -34.06
C LEU A 253 11.32 18.08 -33.98
N SER A 254 11.67 18.83 -32.94
CA SER A 254 11.25 20.23 -32.86
C SER A 254 11.89 21.04 -33.98
N GLY A 255 13.18 20.81 -34.26
CA GLY A 255 13.87 21.41 -35.41
C GLY A 255 13.30 21.00 -36.77
N GLU A 256 12.85 19.75 -36.93
CA GLU A 256 12.20 19.29 -38.18
C GLU A 256 10.84 19.96 -38.40
N VAL A 257 10.06 20.17 -37.34
CA VAL A 257 8.70 20.74 -37.40
C VAL A 257 8.69 22.27 -37.47
N THR A 258 9.75 22.92 -36.97
CA THR A 258 9.93 24.37 -37.04
C THR A 258 10.85 24.71 -38.21
N GLU A 259 10.27 25.00 -39.37
CA GLU A 259 11.01 25.44 -40.56
C GLU A 259 11.57 26.86 -40.38
N GLY A 260 12.72 27.00 -39.70
CA GLY A 260 13.56 28.20 -39.76
C GLY A 260 13.17 29.37 -38.83
N ASN A 261 12.28 29.17 -37.85
CA ASN A 261 11.82 30.24 -36.94
C ASN A 261 12.25 30.06 -35.48
N VAL A 262 12.25 31.18 -34.75
CA VAL A 262 12.30 31.24 -33.28
C VAL A 262 11.13 30.42 -32.71
N GLY A 263 11.37 29.59 -31.70
CA GLY A 263 10.34 28.74 -31.09
C GLY A 263 10.69 27.25 -30.99
N MET A 264 11.81 26.80 -31.59
CA MET A 264 12.24 25.40 -31.53
C MET A 264 12.50 24.95 -30.09
N GLY A 265 13.11 25.84 -29.28
CA GLY A 265 13.42 25.61 -27.88
C GLY A 265 12.16 25.44 -27.04
N SER A 266 11.21 26.35 -27.22
CA SER A 266 9.94 26.38 -26.54
C SER A 266 9.13 25.12 -26.83
N LEU A 267 9.16 24.64 -28.08
CA LEU A 267 8.41 23.45 -28.49
C LEU A 267 8.94 22.16 -27.85
N TYR A 268 10.24 21.85 -27.98
CA TYR A 268 10.76 20.62 -27.35
C TYR A 268 10.77 20.74 -25.82
N GLY A 269 11.01 21.94 -25.28
CA GLY A 269 10.94 22.21 -23.85
C GLY A 269 9.55 21.89 -23.31
N TYR A 270 8.50 22.31 -24.02
CA TYR A 270 7.11 22.00 -23.69
C TYR A 270 6.82 20.50 -23.75
N TRP A 271 7.23 19.80 -24.82
CA TRP A 271 7.05 18.35 -24.90
C TRP A 271 7.78 17.59 -23.78
N PHE A 272 8.97 18.06 -23.39
CA PHE A 272 9.73 17.49 -22.28
C PHE A 272 9.07 17.76 -20.92
N LEU A 273 8.45 18.94 -20.74
CA LEU A 273 7.63 19.24 -19.58
C LEU A 273 6.43 18.27 -19.47
N LEU A 274 5.74 18.00 -20.58
CA LEU A 274 4.61 17.05 -20.62
C LEU A 274 5.04 15.63 -20.19
N LEU A 275 6.16 15.13 -20.74
CA LEU A 275 6.77 13.88 -20.29
C LEU A 275 7.01 13.89 -18.78
N GLY A 276 7.58 14.98 -18.28
CA GLY A 276 7.88 15.18 -16.87
C GLY A 276 6.66 15.15 -15.95
N VAL A 277 5.59 15.85 -16.33
CA VAL A 277 4.29 15.81 -15.62
C VAL A 277 3.74 14.38 -15.62
N GLY A 278 3.83 13.68 -16.76
CA GLY A 278 3.50 12.27 -16.88
C GLY A 278 4.27 11.40 -15.88
N ILE A 279 5.60 11.50 -15.84
CA ILE A 279 6.47 10.76 -14.91
C ILE A 279 6.05 11.01 -13.47
N MET A 280 5.81 12.27 -13.09
CA MET A 280 5.38 12.63 -11.73
C MET A 280 4.04 11.98 -11.36
N ALA A 281 3.04 12.08 -12.24
CA ALA A 281 1.72 11.47 -12.02
C ALA A 281 1.82 9.94 -11.92
N GLY A 282 2.59 9.30 -12.81
CA GLY A 282 2.80 7.86 -12.82
C GLY A 282 3.58 7.37 -11.61
N ALA A 283 4.57 8.12 -11.13
CA ALA A 283 5.33 7.78 -9.93
C ALA A 283 4.46 7.86 -8.67
N LEU A 284 3.61 8.88 -8.55
CA LEU A 284 2.63 8.99 -7.46
C LEU A 284 1.61 7.84 -7.49
N PHE A 285 1.14 7.48 -8.69
CA PHE A 285 0.24 6.34 -8.87
C PHE A 285 0.91 5.01 -8.50
N ALA A 286 2.14 4.77 -8.97
CA ALA A 286 2.92 3.59 -8.60
C ALA A 286 3.19 3.53 -7.08
N ALA A 287 3.53 4.65 -6.45
CA ALA A 287 3.74 4.75 -5.01
C ALA A 287 2.46 4.45 -4.21
N TYR A 288 1.31 4.94 -4.69
CA TYR A 288 0.01 4.63 -4.10
C TYR A 288 -0.27 3.12 -4.12
N LEU A 289 -0.06 2.46 -5.26
CA LEU A 289 -0.29 1.02 -5.43
C LEU A 289 0.74 0.17 -4.66
N ASN A 290 2.00 0.60 -4.59
CA ASN A 290 3.09 -0.11 -3.89
C ASN A 290 3.12 0.12 -2.36
N LYS A 291 2.12 0.79 -1.78
CA LYS A 291 2.13 1.06 -0.33
C LYS A 291 2.13 -0.25 0.48
N GLY A 292 3.24 -0.57 1.13
CA GLY A 292 3.41 -1.76 1.97
C GLY A 292 4.11 -2.95 1.29
N ARG A 293 4.28 -2.94 -0.05
CA ARG A 293 5.06 -3.95 -0.80
C ARG A 293 5.40 -3.47 -2.20
N VAL A 294 6.57 -3.85 -2.72
CA VAL A 294 6.97 -3.51 -4.11
C VAL A 294 6.30 -4.47 -5.09
N GLU A 295 5.34 -3.98 -5.89
CA GLU A 295 4.66 -4.78 -6.90
C GLU A 295 5.30 -4.62 -8.28
N VAL A 296 6.18 -5.55 -8.63
CA VAL A 296 6.85 -5.58 -9.94
C VAL A 296 5.87 -5.81 -11.11
N GLY A 297 4.66 -6.28 -10.83
CA GLY A 297 3.61 -6.50 -11.82
C GLY A 297 3.08 -5.23 -12.51
N LEU A 298 3.42 -4.03 -12.01
CA LEU A 298 3.11 -2.78 -12.72
C LEU A 298 4.06 -2.55 -13.91
N SER A 299 5.25 -3.14 -13.91
CA SER A 299 6.25 -2.91 -14.96
C SER A 299 5.84 -3.38 -16.36
N PRO A 300 5.20 -4.57 -16.54
CA PRO A 300 4.62 -4.95 -17.83
C PRO A 300 3.56 -3.98 -18.34
N LEU A 301 2.71 -3.46 -17.45
CA LEU A 301 1.69 -2.47 -17.81
C LEU A 301 2.34 -1.16 -18.27
N GLY A 302 3.41 -0.74 -17.59
CA GLY A 302 4.25 0.37 -17.99
C GLY A 302 4.84 0.18 -19.39
N LEU A 303 5.46 -0.97 -19.68
CA LEU A 303 6.03 -1.24 -21.02
C LEU A 303 4.98 -1.24 -22.13
N LEU A 304 3.82 -1.88 -21.91
CA LEU A 304 2.73 -1.88 -22.87
C LEU A 304 2.25 -0.46 -23.14
N GLY A 305 1.98 0.31 -22.08
CA GLY A 305 1.53 1.69 -22.21
C GLY A 305 2.58 2.62 -22.85
N MET A 306 3.88 2.42 -22.55
CA MET A 306 4.96 3.12 -23.24
C MET A 306 4.98 2.80 -24.73
N THR A 307 4.81 1.53 -25.11
CA THR A 307 4.79 1.11 -26.51
C THR A 307 3.63 1.76 -27.27
N PHE A 308 2.41 1.74 -26.70
CA PHE A 308 1.25 2.40 -27.31
C PHE A 308 1.40 3.92 -27.37
N SER A 309 1.95 4.54 -26.32
CA SER A 309 2.18 5.98 -26.30
C SER A 309 3.20 6.40 -27.36
N LEU A 310 4.29 5.63 -27.51
CA LEU A 310 5.32 5.89 -28.51
C LEU A 310 4.79 5.69 -29.94
N ALA A 311 3.94 4.68 -30.17
CA ALA A 311 3.23 4.53 -31.44
C ALA A 311 2.34 5.75 -31.72
N GLY A 312 1.66 6.28 -30.69
CA GLY A 312 0.89 7.52 -30.80
C GLY A 312 1.76 8.72 -31.19
N VAL A 313 2.93 8.89 -30.57
CA VAL A 313 3.91 9.93 -30.92
C VAL A 313 4.34 9.82 -32.40
N TYR A 314 4.48 8.59 -32.93
CA TYR A 314 4.83 8.36 -34.34
C TYR A 314 3.69 8.74 -35.31
N PHE A 315 2.47 8.25 -35.05
CA PHE A 315 1.34 8.40 -35.98
C PHE A 315 0.71 9.79 -35.94
N PHE A 316 0.61 10.42 -34.77
CA PHE A 316 -0.02 11.72 -34.66
C PHE A 316 0.88 12.87 -35.13
N PRO A 317 0.30 13.97 -35.65
CA PRO A 317 1.06 15.17 -35.98
C PRO A 317 1.70 15.78 -34.72
N ALA A 318 2.95 16.21 -34.81
CA ALA A 318 3.74 16.69 -33.66
C ALA A 318 3.14 17.94 -32.97
N LEU A 319 2.44 18.78 -33.71
CA LEU A 319 1.73 19.97 -33.18
C LEU A 319 0.30 19.67 -32.73
N GLY A 320 -0.15 18.42 -32.80
CA GLY A 320 -1.50 18.03 -32.44
C GLY A 320 -1.66 17.70 -30.96
N ARG A 321 -2.84 17.99 -30.39
CA ARG A 321 -3.17 17.64 -28.99
C ARG A 321 -3.00 16.16 -28.65
N MET A 322 -3.24 15.26 -29.61
CA MET A 322 -3.05 13.83 -29.38
C MET A 322 -1.58 13.45 -29.21
N PHE A 323 -0.65 14.14 -29.89
CA PHE A 323 0.78 13.96 -29.68
C PHE A 323 1.18 14.37 -28.25
N GLU A 324 0.69 15.52 -27.77
CA GLU A 324 0.92 16.00 -26.40
C GLU A 324 0.41 15.01 -25.34
N VAL A 325 -0.80 14.46 -25.54
CA VAL A 325 -1.36 13.42 -24.66
C VAL A 325 -0.50 12.17 -24.70
N CYS A 326 0.03 11.79 -25.86
CA CYS A 326 0.95 10.65 -25.99
C CYS A 326 2.29 10.91 -25.29
N CYS A 327 2.83 12.12 -25.34
CA CYS A 327 4.04 12.50 -24.59
C CYS A 327 3.80 12.41 -23.07
N ALA A 328 2.70 12.99 -22.56
CA ALA A 328 2.35 12.87 -21.14
C ALA A 328 2.12 11.40 -20.73
N SER A 329 1.42 10.63 -21.56
CA SER A 329 1.15 9.21 -21.33
C SER A 329 2.43 8.37 -21.34
N LEU A 330 3.37 8.66 -22.24
CA LEU A 330 4.67 8.01 -22.30
C LEU A 330 5.45 8.20 -21.00
N GLY A 331 5.43 9.41 -20.43
CA GLY A 331 6.00 9.69 -19.11
C GLY A 331 5.30 8.91 -17.99
N PHE A 332 3.97 8.89 -17.96
CA PHE A 332 3.17 8.18 -16.97
C PHE A 332 3.47 6.68 -16.96
N PHE A 333 3.38 6.04 -18.12
CA PHE A 333 3.67 4.61 -18.25
C PHE A 333 5.15 4.29 -18.05
N GLY A 334 6.04 5.22 -18.41
CA GLY A 334 7.45 5.19 -18.06
C GLY A 334 7.67 5.01 -16.55
N ALA A 335 6.98 5.81 -15.74
CA ALA A 335 7.06 5.69 -14.29
C ALA A 335 6.49 4.37 -13.74
N LEU A 336 5.41 3.83 -14.34
CA LEU A 336 4.90 2.50 -13.97
C LEU A 336 5.89 1.39 -14.31
N PHE A 337 6.73 1.58 -15.33
CA PHE A 337 7.80 0.66 -15.68
C PHE A 337 8.96 0.70 -14.68
N PHE A 338 9.59 1.87 -14.49
CA PHE A 338 10.87 1.93 -13.76
C PHE A 338 10.73 1.98 -12.23
N VAL A 339 9.68 2.60 -11.68
CA VAL A 339 9.54 2.78 -10.22
C VAL A 339 9.50 1.44 -9.47
N PRO A 340 8.70 0.44 -9.89
CA PRO A 340 8.70 -0.87 -9.24
C PRO A 340 10.04 -1.61 -9.38
N LEU A 341 10.72 -1.50 -10.53
CA LEU A 341 12.00 -2.16 -10.77
C LEU A 341 13.10 -1.57 -9.88
N ASN A 342 13.18 -0.25 -9.79
CA ASN A 342 14.12 0.44 -8.92
C ASN A 342 13.81 0.13 -7.44
N GLY A 343 12.54 0.13 -7.05
CA GLY A 343 12.11 -0.31 -5.72
C GLY A 343 12.54 -1.75 -5.41
N TYR A 344 12.37 -2.67 -6.36
CA TYR A 344 12.73 -4.07 -6.22
C TYR A 344 14.25 -4.24 -6.09
N LEU A 345 15.03 -3.52 -6.90
CA LEU A 345 16.49 -3.53 -6.84
C LEU A 345 17.00 -3.09 -5.45
N GLN A 346 16.35 -2.12 -4.81
CA GLN A 346 16.72 -1.63 -3.48
C GLN A 346 16.25 -2.53 -2.34
N ASP A 347 15.07 -3.12 -2.47
CA ASP A 347 14.43 -3.98 -1.46
C ASP A 347 15.15 -5.33 -1.31
N GLN A 348 15.62 -5.90 -2.43
CA GLN A 348 16.23 -7.23 -2.44
C GLN A 348 17.71 -7.26 -2.02
N VAL A 349 18.34 -6.09 -1.84
CA VAL A 349 19.76 -5.97 -1.51
C VAL A 349 19.93 -5.64 -0.03
N GLU A 350 20.88 -6.32 0.62
CA GLU A 350 21.21 -6.05 2.01
C GLU A 350 21.64 -4.59 2.24
N PRO A 351 21.30 -3.97 3.37
CA PRO A 351 21.58 -2.55 3.61
C PRO A 351 23.05 -2.14 3.45
N LYS A 352 24.00 -3.08 3.67
CA LYS A 352 25.44 -2.86 3.53
C LYS A 352 25.90 -2.85 2.07
N GLU A 353 25.26 -3.62 1.20
CA GLU A 353 25.64 -3.75 -0.21
C GLU A 353 24.85 -2.81 -1.14
N ARG A 354 23.75 -2.22 -0.64
CA ARG A 354 22.82 -1.39 -1.42
C ARG A 354 23.52 -0.27 -2.19
N GLY A 355 24.45 0.46 -1.55
CA GLY A 355 25.18 1.55 -2.22
C GLY A 355 26.01 1.07 -3.42
N ARG A 356 26.67 -0.08 -3.28
CA ARG A 356 27.47 -0.71 -4.33
C ARG A 356 26.62 -1.18 -5.50
N VAL A 357 25.49 -1.85 -5.22
CA VAL A 357 24.56 -2.30 -6.25
C VAL A 357 23.93 -1.12 -7.00
N LEU A 358 23.54 -0.07 -6.28
CA LEU A 358 23.00 1.14 -6.91
C LEU A 358 24.05 1.86 -7.78
N ALA A 359 25.31 1.91 -7.35
CA ALA A 359 26.40 2.46 -8.16
C ALA A 359 26.64 1.63 -9.44
N ALA A 360 26.63 0.30 -9.32
CA ALA A 360 26.74 -0.61 -10.46
C ALA A 360 25.56 -0.48 -11.43
N SER A 361 24.33 -0.34 -10.91
CA SER A 361 23.14 -0.08 -11.73
C SER A 361 23.23 1.27 -12.44
N ASN A 362 23.68 2.32 -11.75
CA ASN A 362 23.89 3.63 -12.37
C ASN A 362 24.95 3.56 -13.48
N LEU A 363 26.06 2.83 -13.27
CA LEU A 363 27.06 2.63 -14.32
C LEU A 363 26.45 1.91 -15.54
N LEU A 364 25.63 0.88 -15.34
CA LEU A 364 24.91 0.21 -16.42
C LEU A 364 24.02 1.19 -17.19
N THR A 365 23.30 2.06 -16.49
CA THR A 365 22.50 3.13 -17.07
C THR A 365 23.34 4.10 -17.90
N GLN A 366 24.49 4.54 -17.39
CA GLN A 366 25.38 5.44 -18.13
C GLN A 366 25.94 4.77 -19.40
N LEU A 367 26.35 3.50 -19.32
CA LEU A 367 26.84 2.75 -20.48
C LEU A 367 25.73 2.51 -21.52
N GLY A 368 24.51 2.21 -21.08
CA GLY A 368 23.33 2.11 -21.95
C GLY A 368 23.01 3.44 -22.63
N GLY A 369 23.15 4.56 -21.90
CA GLY A 369 23.02 5.91 -22.44
C GLY A 369 24.03 6.19 -23.55
N VAL A 370 25.32 5.92 -23.32
CA VAL A 370 26.37 6.07 -24.35
C VAL A 370 26.07 5.20 -25.58
N LEU A 371 25.64 3.96 -25.37
CA LEU A 371 25.26 3.06 -26.47
C LEU A 371 24.13 3.66 -27.31
N LEU A 372 23.03 4.11 -26.70
CA LEU A 372 21.91 4.66 -27.45
C LEU A 372 22.21 6.03 -28.07
N ILE A 373 23.03 6.87 -27.44
CA ILE A 373 23.54 8.08 -28.10
C ILE A 373 24.35 7.70 -29.35
N GLY A 374 25.19 6.66 -29.27
CA GLY A 374 25.90 6.13 -30.43
C GLY A 374 24.98 5.62 -31.53
N VAL A 375 23.88 4.93 -31.17
CA VAL A 375 22.84 4.51 -32.12
C VAL A 375 22.18 5.72 -32.77
N HIS A 376 21.82 6.75 -32.00
CA HIS A 376 21.26 8.01 -32.53
C HIS A 376 22.24 8.67 -33.52
N ILE A 377 23.51 8.82 -33.15
CA ILE A 377 24.56 9.36 -34.03
C ILE A 377 24.65 8.56 -35.34
N TRP A 378 24.62 7.24 -35.26
CA TRP A 378 24.70 6.35 -36.43
C TRP A 378 23.45 6.46 -37.33
N LEU A 379 22.26 6.55 -36.76
CA LEU A 379 21.01 6.73 -37.51
C LEU A 379 20.97 8.09 -38.21
N VAL A 380 21.36 9.14 -37.49
CA VAL A 380 21.35 10.51 -38.01
C VAL A 380 22.43 10.72 -39.07
N ASN A 381 23.71 10.49 -38.72
CA ASN A 381 24.83 10.83 -39.60
C ASN A 381 25.11 9.74 -40.63
N GLY A 382 24.80 8.47 -40.33
CA GLY A 382 25.05 7.34 -41.23
C GLY A 382 23.92 7.08 -42.23
N PHE A 383 22.65 7.26 -41.81
CA PHE A 383 21.46 6.94 -42.62
C PHE A 383 20.61 8.17 -42.98
N GLY A 384 20.91 9.35 -42.44
CA GLY A 384 20.07 10.53 -42.63
C GLY A 384 18.66 10.35 -42.05
N ALA A 385 18.50 9.52 -41.03
CA ALA A 385 17.19 9.17 -40.47
C ALA A 385 16.50 10.40 -39.88
N GLY A 386 15.26 10.69 -40.29
CA GLY A 386 14.43 11.71 -39.62
C GLY A 386 13.93 11.24 -38.25
N ALA A 387 13.49 12.18 -37.41
CA ALA A 387 13.07 11.89 -36.04
C ALA A 387 11.95 10.84 -35.95
N LYS A 388 10.99 10.83 -36.88
CA LYS A 388 9.93 9.80 -36.93
C LYS A 388 10.46 8.40 -37.20
N LEU A 389 11.50 8.24 -38.01
CA LEU A 389 12.11 6.94 -38.26
C LEU A 389 12.82 6.42 -37.00
N GLU A 390 13.49 7.29 -36.25
CA GLU A 390 14.09 6.93 -34.97
C GLU A 390 13.05 6.47 -33.94
N ILE A 391 11.89 7.15 -33.87
CA ILE A 391 10.76 6.73 -33.03
C ILE A 391 10.26 5.34 -33.43
N LEU A 392 10.14 5.07 -34.74
CA LEU A 392 9.72 3.76 -35.24
C LEU A 392 10.73 2.66 -34.88
N ILE A 393 12.03 2.94 -35.02
CA ILE A 393 13.10 2.00 -34.66
C ILE A 393 13.06 1.69 -33.17
N LEU A 394 12.77 2.68 -32.32
CA LEU A 394 12.64 2.52 -30.87
C LEU A 394 11.38 1.72 -30.47
N LEU A 395 10.31 1.79 -31.27
CA LEU A 395 9.04 1.11 -31.01
C LEU A 395 9.19 -0.43 -31.00
N PHE A 396 9.96 -0.99 -31.94
CA PHE A 396 10.15 -2.44 -32.06
C PHE A 396 10.77 -3.10 -30.82
N PRO A 397 11.94 -2.67 -30.31
CA PRO A 397 12.56 -3.27 -29.13
C PRO A 397 11.71 -3.06 -27.88
N LEU A 398 11.04 -1.91 -27.71
CA LEU A 398 10.11 -1.69 -26.60
C LEU A 398 8.90 -2.62 -26.66
N GLY A 399 8.30 -2.81 -27.84
CA GLY A 399 7.18 -3.74 -28.03
C GLY A 399 7.59 -5.19 -27.76
N LEU A 400 8.76 -5.62 -28.23
CA LEU A 400 9.30 -6.94 -27.93
C LEU A 400 9.52 -7.12 -26.43
N MET A 401 10.10 -6.11 -25.76
CA MET A 401 10.26 -6.13 -24.30
C MET A 401 8.92 -6.21 -23.58
N ALA A 402 7.89 -5.49 -24.03
CA ALA A 402 6.56 -5.54 -23.43
C ALA A 402 5.96 -6.95 -23.48
N VAL A 403 6.11 -7.65 -24.61
CA VAL A 403 5.65 -9.04 -24.78
C VAL A 403 6.46 -10.00 -23.90
N LEU A 404 7.79 -9.92 -23.92
CA LEU A 404 8.65 -10.80 -23.13
C LEU A 404 8.42 -10.60 -21.63
N VAL A 405 8.48 -9.37 -21.15
CA VAL A 405 8.28 -9.06 -19.72
C VAL A 405 6.85 -9.37 -19.29
N GLY A 406 5.85 -9.11 -20.14
CA GLY A 406 4.45 -9.44 -19.88
C GLY A 406 4.19 -10.94 -19.75
N THR A 407 4.89 -11.78 -20.52
CA THR A 407 4.77 -13.24 -20.40
C THR A 407 5.46 -13.77 -19.14
N PHE A 408 6.66 -13.27 -18.80
CA PHE A 408 7.38 -13.69 -17.59
C PHE A 408 6.73 -13.21 -16.28
N LEU A 409 6.12 -12.03 -16.27
CA LEU A 409 5.51 -11.42 -15.09
C LEU A 409 3.97 -11.44 -15.12
N PHE A 410 3.36 -12.32 -15.92
CA PHE A 410 1.91 -12.36 -16.10
C PHE A 410 1.14 -12.54 -14.78
N GLU A 411 1.61 -13.42 -13.90
CA GLU A 411 1.01 -13.62 -12.58
C GLU A 411 1.11 -12.38 -11.70
N ASP A 412 2.28 -11.72 -11.70
CA ASP A 412 2.49 -10.51 -10.93
C ASP A 412 1.64 -9.35 -11.50
N LEU A 413 1.47 -9.26 -12.82
CA LEU A 413 0.58 -8.29 -13.49
C LEU A 413 -0.87 -8.47 -13.05
N LEU A 414 -1.41 -9.69 -13.13
CA LEU A 414 -2.77 -9.98 -12.68
C LEU A 414 -2.93 -9.66 -11.20
N ARG A 415 -1.95 -10.02 -10.38
CA ARG A 415 -1.96 -9.69 -8.95
C ARG A 415 -1.98 -8.18 -8.69
N SER A 416 -1.17 -7.40 -9.40
CA SER A 416 -1.17 -5.93 -9.31
C SER A 416 -2.53 -5.36 -9.70
N PHE A 417 -3.14 -5.88 -10.77
CA PHE A 417 -4.49 -5.48 -11.19
C PHE A 417 -5.54 -5.80 -10.14
N PHE A 418 -5.53 -7.00 -9.56
CA PHE A 418 -6.42 -7.36 -8.45
C PHE A 418 -6.19 -6.48 -7.22
N HIS A 419 -4.94 -6.19 -6.86
CA HIS A 419 -4.63 -5.31 -5.74
C HIS A 419 -5.14 -3.88 -5.95
N MET A 420 -5.04 -3.37 -7.18
CA MET A 420 -5.59 -2.09 -7.58
C MET A 420 -7.11 -2.06 -7.40
N ILE A 421 -7.83 -3.07 -7.90
CA ILE A 421 -9.27 -3.21 -7.68
C ILE A 421 -9.59 -3.24 -6.18
N LEU A 422 -8.89 -4.08 -5.41
CA LEU A 422 -9.14 -4.18 -3.97
C LEU A 422 -8.98 -2.85 -3.24
N ARG A 423 -8.02 -2.00 -3.63
CA ARG A 423 -7.86 -0.67 -3.01
C ARG A 423 -8.95 0.33 -3.37
N ILE A 424 -9.55 0.20 -4.55
CA ILE A 424 -10.66 1.05 -4.99
C ILE A 424 -11.94 0.66 -4.23
N PHE A 425 -12.22 -0.64 -4.12
CA PHE A 425 -13.47 -1.15 -3.54
C PHE A 425 -13.39 -1.40 -2.03
N TYR A 426 -12.20 -1.59 -1.47
CA TYR A 426 -11.98 -1.95 -0.07
C TYR A 426 -10.92 -1.09 0.62
N ARG A 427 -11.15 -0.82 1.89
CA ARG A 427 -10.17 -0.22 2.80
C ARG A 427 -9.73 -1.27 3.81
N ILE A 428 -8.58 -1.89 3.55
CA ILE A 428 -7.98 -2.91 4.41
C ILE A 428 -7.11 -2.23 5.48
N GLU A 429 -7.53 -2.31 6.75
CA GLU A 429 -6.73 -1.89 7.90
C GLU A 429 -5.94 -3.09 8.43
N ILE A 430 -4.65 -2.93 8.63
CA ILE A 430 -3.75 -4.02 9.06
C ILE A 430 -3.13 -3.61 10.39
N ARG A 431 -3.20 -4.49 11.40
CA ARG A 431 -2.61 -4.28 12.73
C ARG A 431 -1.77 -5.49 13.14
N GLY A 432 -0.65 -5.22 13.81
CA GLY A 432 0.24 -6.27 14.32
C GLY A 432 1.14 -6.93 13.26
N MET A 433 1.26 -6.37 12.05
CA MET A 433 2.05 -6.98 10.96
C MET A 433 3.54 -7.17 11.31
N GLN A 434 4.07 -6.38 12.25
CA GLN A 434 5.43 -6.56 12.80
C GLN A 434 5.66 -7.93 13.44
N ASN A 435 4.59 -8.64 13.82
CA ASN A 435 4.67 -9.99 14.38
C ASN A 435 4.88 -11.06 13.30
N PHE A 436 4.68 -10.72 12.03
CA PHE A 436 4.85 -11.67 10.93
C PHE A 436 6.34 -11.78 10.53
N PRO A 437 6.92 -12.98 10.47
CA PRO A 437 8.35 -13.14 10.20
C PRO A 437 8.72 -12.73 8.77
N GLU A 438 9.76 -11.89 8.65
CA GLU A 438 10.30 -11.43 7.36
C GLU A 438 10.86 -12.59 6.51
N ARG A 439 11.40 -13.64 7.15
CA ARG A 439 12.02 -14.80 6.50
C ARG A 439 11.56 -16.10 7.17
N GLY A 440 11.71 -17.23 6.48
CA GLY A 440 11.33 -18.56 6.99
C GLY A 440 9.84 -18.89 6.83
N GLY A 441 9.46 -20.13 7.16
CA GLY A 441 8.08 -20.61 7.04
C GLY A 441 7.20 -20.02 8.15
N ALA A 442 5.92 -19.82 7.86
CA ALA A 442 4.94 -19.36 8.85
C ALA A 442 3.57 -19.93 8.54
N LEU A 443 2.88 -20.45 9.56
CA LEU A 443 1.52 -20.94 9.42
C LEU A 443 0.52 -19.90 9.96
N ILE A 444 -0.12 -19.17 9.06
CA ILE A 444 -1.18 -18.21 9.40
C ILE A 444 -2.44 -19.01 9.72
N VAL A 445 -2.99 -18.83 10.92
CA VAL A 445 -4.23 -19.48 11.34
C VAL A 445 -5.29 -18.42 11.62
N SER A 446 -6.40 -18.47 10.89
CA SER A 446 -7.43 -17.44 10.94
C SER A 446 -8.86 -17.99 11.02
N ASN A 447 -9.78 -17.12 11.42
CA ASN A 447 -11.23 -17.34 11.36
C ASN A 447 -11.71 -17.30 9.90
N HIS A 448 -12.86 -17.93 9.62
CA HIS A 448 -13.39 -18.05 8.25
C HIS A 448 -14.80 -17.49 8.12
N LEU A 449 -14.94 -16.28 7.61
CA LEU A 449 -16.22 -15.54 7.51
C LEU A 449 -16.77 -15.45 6.08
N SER A 450 -15.93 -15.58 5.05
CA SER A 450 -16.35 -15.40 3.66
C SER A 450 -15.48 -16.13 2.63
N TYR A 451 -16.01 -16.26 1.41
CA TYR A 451 -15.23 -16.72 0.25
C TYR A 451 -14.07 -15.78 -0.13
N ALA A 452 -14.12 -14.52 0.30
CA ALA A 452 -13.11 -13.52 -0.01
C ALA A 452 -11.96 -13.46 1.03
N ASP A 453 -12.03 -14.24 2.12
CA ASP A 453 -11.01 -14.25 3.17
C ASP A 453 -9.58 -14.52 2.64
N PRO A 454 -9.35 -15.49 1.73
CA PRO A 454 -8.02 -15.68 1.15
C PRO A 454 -7.51 -14.44 0.42
N VAL A 455 -8.41 -13.68 -0.22
CA VAL A 455 -8.07 -12.47 -0.97
C VAL A 455 -7.66 -11.36 -0.02
N PHE A 456 -8.39 -11.14 1.08
CA PHE A 456 -8.05 -10.14 2.08
C PHE A 456 -6.74 -10.45 2.80
N ILE A 457 -6.50 -11.72 3.17
CA ILE A 457 -5.22 -12.14 3.75
C ILE A 457 -4.09 -11.96 2.73
N GLY A 458 -4.28 -12.38 1.47
CA GLY A 458 -3.24 -12.26 0.44
C GLY A 458 -2.92 -10.81 0.06
N ALA A 459 -3.87 -9.90 0.26
CA ALA A 459 -3.67 -8.46 0.10
C ALA A 459 -2.99 -7.82 1.33
N ALA A 460 -3.27 -8.32 2.53
CA ALA A 460 -2.73 -7.78 3.77
C ALA A 460 -1.27 -8.20 4.03
N PHE A 461 -0.91 -9.44 3.77
CA PHE A 461 0.43 -9.95 4.09
C PHE A 461 1.47 -9.55 3.02
N PRO A 462 2.69 -9.18 3.44
CA PRO A 462 3.74 -8.71 2.52
C PRO A 462 4.36 -9.82 1.68
N ARG A 463 4.31 -11.07 2.17
CA ARG A 463 4.86 -12.26 1.50
C ARG A 463 3.75 -13.03 0.78
N LYS A 464 4.10 -13.73 -0.31
CA LYS A 464 3.15 -14.56 -1.08
C LYS A 464 2.61 -15.69 -0.19
N VAL A 465 1.37 -15.54 0.30
CA VAL A 465 0.67 -16.55 1.13
C VAL A 465 0.07 -17.63 0.24
N ARG A 466 0.17 -18.89 0.67
CA ARG A 466 -0.46 -20.05 0.03
C ARG A 466 -1.66 -20.52 0.85
N TYR A 467 -2.62 -21.16 0.21
CA TYR A 467 -3.85 -21.62 0.86
C TYR A 467 -4.05 -23.12 0.63
N LEU A 468 -4.85 -23.73 1.51
CA LEU A 468 -5.49 -25.03 1.24
C LEU A 468 -6.94 -24.79 0.85
N ALA A 469 -7.38 -25.40 -0.26
CA ALA A 469 -8.77 -25.34 -0.71
C ALA A 469 -9.33 -26.73 -0.97
N HIS A 470 -10.65 -26.89 -0.81
CA HIS A 470 -11.32 -28.15 -1.12
C HIS A 470 -11.24 -28.44 -2.63
N LYS A 471 -10.91 -29.68 -3.01
CA LYS A 471 -10.69 -30.07 -4.42
C LYS A 471 -11.90 -29.81 -5.31
N GLU A 472 -13.12 -29.88 -4.77
CA GLU A 472 -14.33 -29.64 -5.58
C GLU A 472 -14.45 -28.21 -6.12
N LEU A 473 -13.92 -27.21 -5.41
CA LEU A 473 -13.87 -25.83 -5.91
C LEU A 473 -13.09 -25.74 -7.22
N SER A 474 -12.14 -26.64 -7.47
CA SER A 474 -11.35 -26.68 -8.70
C SER A 474 -12.12 -27.16 -9.94
N LYS A 475 -13.37 -27.64 -9.79
CA LYS A 475 -14.26 -28.00 -10.92
C LYS A 475 -14.61 -26.76 -11.76
N SER A 476 -14.72 -25.58 -11.14
CA SER A 476 -14.97 -24.32 -11.84
C SER A 476 -13.71 -23.83 -12.56
N ARG A 477 -13.84 -23.42 -13.83
CA ARG A 477 -12.73 -22.86 -14.63
C ARG A 477 -12.14 -21.61 -13.98
N LEU A 478 -12.97 -20.76 -13.40
CA LEU A 478 -12.55 -19.54 -12.71
C LEU A 478 -11.72 -19.86 -11.47
N MET A 479 -12.21 -20.75 -10.60
CA MET A 479 -11.48 -21.15 -9.40
C MET A 479 -10.19 -21.92 -9.73
N LYS A 480 -10.18 -22.72 -10.80
CA LYS A 480 -8.97 -23.35 -11.30
C LYS A 480 -7.94 -22.33 -11.83
N ALA A 481 -8.38 -21.19 -12.36
CA ALA A 481 -7.48 -20.10 -12.73
C ALA A 481 -6.95 -19.39 -11.48
N VAL A 482 -7.82 -19.06 -10.52
CA VAL A 482 -7.43 -18.45 -9.24
C VAL A 482 -6.43 -19.33 -8.49
N PHE A 483 -6.69 -20.63 -8.35
CA PHE A 483 -5.79 -21.55 -7.64
C PHE A 483 -4.44 -21.71 -8.33
N ARG A 484 -4.37 -21.59 -9.65
CA ARG A 484 -3.10 -21.54 -10.38
C ARG A 484 -2.33 -20.26 -10.03
N LEU A 485 -3.01 -19.10 -10.06
CA LEU A 485 -2.40 -17.80 -9.74
C LEU A 485 -1.95 -17.68 -8.28
N THR A 486 -2.72 -18.23 -7.34
CA THR A 486 -2.39 -18.20 -5.91
C THR A 486 -1.56 -19.39 -5.45
N ASP A 487 -1.29 -20.34 -6.36
CA ASP A 487 -0.51 -21.55 -6.11
C ASP A 487 -1.13 -22.39 -4.95
N THR A 488 -2.47 -22.37 -4.87
CA THR A 488 -3.28 -22.97 -3.79
C THR A 488 -3.24 -24.50 -3.90
N LEU A 489 -2.98 -25.17 -2.78
CA LEU A 489 -3.02 -26.63 -2.73
C LEU A 489 -4.47 -27.09 -2.59
N THR A 490 -4.84 -28.10 -3.37
CA THR A 490 -6.18 -28.71 -3.27
C THR A 490 -6.13 -29.95 -2.40
N VAL A 491 -7.11 -30.07 -1.50
CA VAL A 491 -7.26 -31.21 -0.58
C VAL A 491 -8.51 -31.99 -0.97
N SER A 492 -8.40 -33.31 -1.09
CA SER A 492 -9.54 -34.20 -1.24
C SER A 492 -9.85 -34.93 0.06
N SER A 493 -11.13 -35.07 0.39
CA SER A 493 -11.60 -35.82 1.57
C SER A 493 -11.15 -37.27 1.59
N SER A 494 -10.87 -37.86 0.42
CA SER A 494 -10.42 -39.25 0.24
C SER A 494 -8.90 -39.46 0.26
N GLY A 495 -8.09 -38.41 0.43
CA GLY A 495 -6.61 -38.54 0.36
C GLY A 495 -5.81 -37.35 0.93
N PRO A 496 -5.99 -36.97 2.21
CA PRO A 496 -5.40 -35.75 2.79
C PRO A 496 -3.86 -35.79 2.99
N LEU A 497 -3.25 -36.98 2.96
CA LEU A 497 -1.82 -37.17 3.25
C LEU A 497 -0.88 -36.47 2.25
N ALA A 498 -1.20 -36.49 0.95
CA ALA A 498 -0.36 -35.88 -0.06
C ALA A 498 -0.28 -34.34 0.10
N SER A 499 -1.43 -33.70 0.33
CA SER A 499 -1.52 -32.26 0.57
C SER A 499 -0.82 -31.83 1.86
N VAL A 500 -0.89 -32.64 2.91
CA VAL A 500 -0.18 -32.37 4.17
C VAL A 500 1.34 -32.44 3.96
N LYS A 501 1.85 -33.49 3.31
CA LYS A 501 3.29 -33.61 2.99
C LYS A 501 3.80 -32.43 2.16
N GLN A 502 3.04 -32.02 1.15
CA GLN A 502 3.41 -30.88 0.31
C GLN A 502 3.39 -29.55 1.08
N SER A 503 2.45 -29.39 2.01
CA SER A 503 2.38 -28.22 2.88
C SER A 503 3.57 -28.12 3.82
N ILE A 504 3.95 -29.25 4.45
CA ILE A 504 5.15 -29.34 5.31
C ILE A 504 6.40 -28.96 4.51
N LYS A 505 6.56 -29.53 3.30
CA LYS A 505 7.69 -29.19 2.41
C LYS A 505 7.74 -27.69 2.11
N ARG A 506 6.61 -27.08 1.71
CA ARG A 506 6.55 -25.65 1.37
C ARG A 506 6.83 -24.74 2.56
N LEU A 507 6.34 -25.09 3.75
CA LEU A 507 6.68 -24.38 4.98
C LEU A 507 8.18 -24.48 5.28
N GLY A 508 8.78 -25.67 5.12
CA GLY A 508 10.22 -25.89 5.26
C GLY A 508 11.07 -25.11 4.23
N GLU A 509 10.57 -24.90 3.01
CA GLU A 509 11.18 -24.01 2.01
C GLU A 509 11.05 -22.51 2.34
N GLY A 510 10.40 -22.17 3.46
CA GLY A 510 10.18 -20.79 3.85
C GLY A 510 9.02 -20.13 3.13
N ARG A 511 8.01 -20.86 2.66
CA ARG A 511 6.80 -20.28 2.04
C ARG A 511 5.68 -20.19 3.09
N PRO A 512 5.08 -19.00 3.33
CA PRO A 512 3.95 -18.88 4.24
C PRO A 512 2.71 -19.63 3.74
N LEU A 513 2.01 -20.29 4.66
CA LEU A 513 0.75 -21.00 4.40
C LEU A 513 -0.33 -20.43 5.31
N CYS A 514 -1.55 -20.24 4.81
CA CYS A 514 -2.71 -19.83 5.58
C CYS A 514 -3.74 -20.96 5.62
N LEU A 515 -4.25 -21.21 6.83
CA LEU A 515 -5.32 -22.15 7.12
C LEU A 515 -6.46 -21.46 7.88
N PHE A 516 -7.66 -21.78 7.44
CA PHE A 516 -8.90 -21.42 8.12
C PHE A 516 -9.30 -22.58 9.04
N ALA A 517 -8.98 -22.46 10.33
CA ALA A 517 -9.02 -23.60 11.25
C ALA A 517 -10.43 -24.01 11.69
N GLU A 518 -11.48 -23.26 11.31
CA GLU A 518 -12.89 -23.56 11.62
C GLU A 518 -13.47 -24.72 10.79
N GLY A 519 -12.76 -25.20 9.76
CA GLY A 519 -13.19 -26.33 8.91
C GLY A 519 -14.22 -25.98 7.82
N GLY A 520 -14.85 -24.80 7.90
CA GLY A 520 -15.76 -24.28 6.87
C GLY A 520 -16.00 -22.77 7.04
N ILE A 521 -16.65 -22.15 6.04
CA ILE A 521 -17.05 -20.74 6.12
C ILE A 521 -18.17 -20.61 7.16
N SER A 522 -18.04 -19.70 8.11
CA SER A 522 -19.00 -19.47 9.18
C SER A 522 -20.38 -19.09 8.63
N ARG A 523 -21.42 -19.67 9.21
CA ARG A 523 -22.83 -19.38 8.91
C ARG A 523 -23.52 -18.55 10.00
N ILE A 524 -22.91 -18.44 11.17
CA ILE A 524 -23.49 -17.80 12.36
C ILE A 524 -22.70 -16.56 12.82
N GLY A 525 -21.53 -16.29 12.23
CA GLY A 525 -20.74 -15.08 12.47
C GLY A 525 -19.85 -15.10 13.72
N VAL A 526 -19.96 -16.13 14.58
CA VAL A 526 -19.08 -16.33 15.75
C VAL A 526 -17.91 -17.26 15.43
N THR A 527 -16.81 -17.15 16.17
CA THR A 527 -15.61 -17.98 15.99
C THR A 527 -15.81 -19.38 16.57
N LEU A 528 -15.80 -20.38 15.68
CA LEU A 528 -15.98 -21.78 16.01
C LEU A 528 -14.72 -22.42 16.63
N SER A 529 -14.81 -23.70 16.98
CA SER A 529 -13.66 -24.50 17.43
C SER A 529 -12.66 -24.72 16.31
N PHE A 530 -11.38 -24.76 16.67
CA PHE A 530 -10.29 -24.95 15.71
C PHE A 530 -9.92 -26.43 15.57
N MET A 531 -9.72 -26.87 14.33
CA MET A 531 -9.36 -28.24 14.00
C MET A 531 -7.89 -28.53 14.32
N ARG A 532 -7.61 -29.73 14.87
CA ARG A 532 -6.25 -30.18 15.24
C ARG A 532 -5.24 -30.22 14.07
N GLY A 533 -5.72 -30.34 12.83
CA GLY A 533 -4.87 -30.49 11.65
C GLY A 533 -3.89 -29.33 11.43
N SER A 534 -4.27 -28.10 11.80
CA SER A 534 -3.38 -26.94 11.70
C SER A 534 -2.18 -27.04 12.64
N ILE A 535 -2.41 -27.50 13.88
CA ILE A 535 -1.36 -27.69 14.90
C ILE A 535 -0.37 -28.78 14.49
N LEU A 536 -0.88 -29.93 14.02
CA LEU A 536 -0.03 -31.04 13.57
C LEU A 536 0.87 -30.64 12.41
N LEU A 537 0.34 -29.84 11.49
CA LEU A 537 1.06 -29.33 10.34
C LEU A 537 2.15 -28.33 10.74
N ALA A 538 1.86 -27.43 11.68
CA ALA A 538 2.85 -26.50 12.23
C ALA A 538 4.00 -27.23 12.94
N LYS A 539 3.68 -28.20 13.81
CA LYS A 539 4.65 -29.05 14.52
C LYS A 539 5.55 -29.81 13.56
N SER A 540 4.95 -30.50 12.58
CA SER A 540 5.70 -31.29 11.60
C SER A 540 6.64 -30.43 10.74
N ALA A 541 6.25 -29.19 10.44
CA ALA A 541 7.05 -28.25 9.67
C ALA A 541 8.03 -27.42 10.52
N LYS A 542 7.96 -27.51 11.86
CA LYS A 542 8.66 -26.63 12.81
C LYS A 542 8.48 -25.14 12.48
N ALA A 543 7.28 -24.79 12.02
CA ALA A 543 6.95 -23.43 11.59
C ALA A 543 6.11 -22.72 12.67
N PRO A 544 6.41 -21.46 13.02
CA PRO A 544 5.61 -20.68 13.96
C PRO A 544 4.17 -20.52 13.46
N ILE A 545 3.22 -20.61 14.39
CA ILE A 545 1.81 -20.32 14.13
C ILE A 545 1.59 -18.82 14.34
N ILE A 546 0.98 -18.16 13.35
CA ILE A 546 0.64 -16.74 13.40
C ILE A 546 -0.88 -16.62 13.53
N PRO A 547 -1.42 -16.37 14.74
CA PRO A 547 -2.84 -16.13 14.93
C PRO A 547 -3.26 -14.89 14.15
N THR A 548 -4.35 -14.97 13.40
CA THR A 548 -4.85 -13.85 12.60
C THR A 548 -6.36 -13.75 12.71
N PHE A 549 -6.89 -12.55 12.91
CA PHE A 549 -8.33 -12.30 12.96
C PHE A 549 -8.77 -11.36 11.83
N LEU A 550 -9.76 -11.81 11.06
CA LEU A 550 -10.48 -11.03 10.08
C LEU A 550 -11.73 -10.43 10.73
N ASP A 551 -11.83 -9.10 10.76
CA ASP A 551 -13.01 -8.37 11.23
C ASP A 551 -13.68 -7.58 10.09
N ARG A 552 -14.95 -7.25 10.31
CA ARG A 552 -15.83 -6.53 9.38
C ARG A 552 -16.06 -7.25 8.05
N VAL A 553 -15.69 -8.52 7.93
CA VAL A 553 -16.00 -9.35 6.76
C VAL A 553 -17.42 -9.94 6.86
N TRP A 554 -17.89 -10.23 8.07
CA TRP A 554 -19.27 -10.61 8.32
C TRP A 554 -20.24 -9.48 8.00
N GLY A 555 -21.24 -9.74 7.15
CA GLY A 555 -22.13 -8.72 6.58
C GLY A 555 -21.69 -8.19 5.22
N SER A 556 -20.49 -8.55 4.74
CA SER A 556 -20.11 -8.29 3.36
C SER A 556 -20.95 -9.11 2.38
N ILE A 557 -20.93 -8.72 1.11
CA ILE A 557 -21.57 -9.46 0.01
C ILE A 557 -21.04 -10.89 -0.15
N TYR A 558 -19.89 -11.21 0.46
CA TYR A 558 -19.25 -12.52 0.39
C TYR A 558 -19.47 -13.41 1.61
N SER A 559 -20.08 -12.88 2.68
CA SER A 559 -20.44 -13.64 3.89
C SER A 559 -21.81 -14.31 3.74
N ASN A 560 -22.17 -15.23 4.65
CA ASN A 560 -23.51 -15.84 4.66
C ASN A 560 -24.54 -15.08 5.52
N LYS A 561 -24.22 -13.87 6.01
CA LYS A 561 -25.18 -13.08 6.80
C LYS A 561 -26.51 -12.93 6.06
N GLY A 562 -27.65 -13.15 6.73
CA GLY A 562 -28.98 -13.14 6.12
C GLY A 562 -29.25 -14.32 5.17
N GLY A 563 -28.56 -15.46 5.32
CA GLY A 563 -28.80 -16.70 4.57
C GLY A 563 -28.47 -16.64 3.07
N CYS A 564 -27.74 -15.62 2.62
CA CYS A 564 -27.40 -15.47 1.21
C CYS A 564 -25.97 -14.95 0.97
N PHE A 565 -25.33 -15.52 -0.06
CA PHE A 565 -24.08 -15.02 -0.64
C PHE A 565 -24.37 -14.20 -1.90
N PHE A 566 -23.56 -13.17 -2.16
CA PHE A 566 -23.51 -12.33 -3.38
C PHE A 566 -24.75 -11.49 -3.74
N LYS A 567 -25.91 -11.73 -3.12
CA LYS A 567 -27.16 -11.00 -3.40
C LYS A 567 -27.34 -9.71 -2.57
N LYS A 568 -26.38 -9.40 -1.70
CA LYS A 568 -26.44 -8.25 -0.78
C LYS A 568 -25.84 -7.01 -1.41
N THR A 569 -26.30 -5.85 -0.95
CA THR A 569 -25.64 -4.57 -1.21
C THR A 569 -24.56 -4.31 -0.15
N PRO A 570 -23.39 -3.73 -0.52
CA PRO A 570 -22.37 -3.38 0.46
C PRO A 570 -22.88 -2.32 1.45
N GLU A 571 -22.66 -2.53 2.75
CA GLU A 571 -23.05 -1.54 3.79
C GLU A 571 -22.29 -0.21 3.67
N SER A 572 -21.15 -0.18 2.96
CA SER A 572 -20.33 1.02 2.75
C SER A 572 -19.45 0.89 1.51
N PHE A 573 -19.01 2.02 0.95
CA PHE A 573 -18.05 2.10 -0.14
C PHE A 573 -17.01 3.21 0.11
N PRO A 574 -15.69 2.93 0.06
CA PRO A 574 -15.07 1.61 -0.01
C PRO A 574 -15.33 0.79 1.27
N TYR A 575 -15.56 -0.51 1.11
CA TYR A 575 -15.94 -1.40 2.21
C TYR A 575 -14.74 -1.66 3.14
N ARG A 576 -14.95 -1.56 4.46
CA ARG A 576 -13.86 -1.67 5.44
C ARG A 576 -13.63 -3.12 5.85
N VAL A 577 -12.38 -3.57 5.80
CA VAL A 577 -11.95 -4.88 6.31
C VAL A 577 -10.77 -4.66 7.24
N SER A 578 -10.72 -5.37 8.35
CA SER A 578 -9.58 -5.26 9.26
C SER A 578 -8.91 -6.62 9.46
N VAL A 579 -7.58 -6.65 9.42
CA VAL A 579 -6.74 -7.83 9.59
C VAL A 579 -5.82 -7.60 10.79
N TYR A 580 -6.00 -8.39 11.85
CA TYR A 580 -5.19 -8.34 13.06
C TYR A 580 -4.25 -9.53 13.09
N VAL A 581 -2.97 -9.28 13.32
CA VAL A 581 -1.90 -10.28 13.33
C VAL A 581 -1.31 -10.37 14.73
N GLY A 582 -1.50 -11.52 15.39
CA GLY A 582 -1.03 -11.78 16.74
C GLY A 582 0.43 -12.19 16.82
N HIS A 583 0.93 -12.33 18.05
CA HIS A 583 2.29 -12.80 18.30
C HIS A 583 2.48 -14.26 17.83
N PRO A 584 3.68 -14.62 17.31
CA PRO A 584 3.97 -15.99 16.93
C PRO A 584 3.85 -16.94 18.12
N ILE A 585 3.16 -18.07 17.91
CA ILE A 585 3.06 -19.16 18.87
C ILE A 585 4.02 -20.26 18.43
N ASP A 586 4.83 -20.75 19.38
CA ASP A 586 5.70 -21.91 19.18
C ASP A 586 4.84 -23.13 18.85
N PRO A 587 5.07 -23.81 17.71
CA PRO A 587 4.28 -24.97 17.33
C PRO A 587 4.30 -26.06 18.40
N GLU A 588 5.39 -26.27 19.15
CA GLU A 588 5.49 -27.34 20.15
C GLU A 588 4.53 -27.16 21.32
N GLN A 589 4.32 -25.91 21.73
CA GLN A 589 3.45 -25.51 22.85
C GLN A 589 2.01 -25.22 22.40
N ALA A 590 1.75 -25.19 21.09
CA ALA A 590 0.45 -24.84 20.55
C ALA A 590 -0.59 -25.97 20.74
N THR A 591 -1.79 -25.58 21.17
CA THR A 591 -3.00 -26.40 21.19
C THR A 591 -4.08 -25.71 20.34
N PRO A 592 -5.08 -26.44 19.80
CA PRO A 592 -6.19 -25.80 19.09
C PRO A 592 -6.87 -24.70 19.92
N GLU A 593 -6.99 -24.93 21.22
CA GLU A 593 -7.59 -24.03 22.18
C GLU A 593 -6.74 -22.77 22.39
N SER A 594 -5.41 -22.90 22.55
CA SER A 594 -4.54 -21.74 22.75
C SER A 594 -4.48 -20.85 21.50
N VAL A 595 -4.46 -21.45 20.30
CA VAL A 595 -4.50 -20.69 19.04
C VAL A 595 -5.86 -20.01 18.86
N ARG A 596 -6.97 -20.69 19.19
CA ARG A 596 -8.31 -20.09 19.17
C ARG A 596 -8.43 -18.93 20.16
N GLN A 597 -7.91 -19.06 21.38
CA GLN A 597 -7.88 -17.99 22.37
C GLN A 597 -7.11 -16.77 21.86
N ALA A 598 -5.94 -16.98 21.24
CA ALA A 598 -5.18 -15.91 20.63
C ALA A 598 -5.97 -15.19 19.51
N VAL A 599 -6.70 -15.94 18.66
CA VAL A 599 -7.56 -15.34 17.63
C VAL A 599 -8.75 -14.58 18.25
N LEU A 600 -9.38 -15.11 19.31
CA LEU A 600 -10.45 -14.43 20.04
C LEU A 600 -9.96 -13.15 20.72
N GLN A 601 -8.75 -13.15 21.27
CA GLN A 601 -8.12 -11.97 21.84
C GLN A 601 -7.95 -10.86 20.80
N LEU A 602 -7.50 -11.19 19.59
CA LEU A 602 -7.44 -10.24 18.47
C LEU A 602 -8.84 -9.75 18.08
N GLY A 603 -9.85 -10.63 18.13
CA GLY A 603 -11.25 -10.27 17.93
C GLY A 603 -11.79 -9.30 18.97
N ARG A 604 -11.43 -9.46 20.25
CA ARG A 604 -11.74 -8.53 21.34
C ARG A 604 -11.10 -7.17 21.10
N GLU A 605 -9.82 -7.13 20.76
CA GLU A 605 -9.10 -5.89 20.45
C GLU A 605 -9.73 -5.15 19.28
N SER A 606 -10.06 -5.88 18.21
CA SER A 606 -10.76 -5.33 17.05
C SER A 606 -12.13 -4.76 17.44
N PHE A 607 -12.92 -5.52 18.20
CA PHE A 607 -14.23 -5.08 18.67
C PHE A 607 -14.15 -3.81 19.52
N HIS A 608 -13.24 -3.78 20.50
CA HIS A 608 -13.05 -2.63 21.39
C HIS A 608 -12.70 -1.37 20.60
N GLN A 609 -11.81 -1.48 19.62
CA GLN A 609 -11.45 -0.35 18.76
C GLN A 609 -12.62 0.19 17.92
N ARG A 610 -13.61 -0.66 17.57
CA ARG A 610 -14.79 -0.22 16.82
C ARG A 610 -15.81 0.53 17.66
N LEU A 611 -15.74 0.45 18.99
CA LEU A 611 -16.71 1.10 19.86
C LEU A 611 -16.58 2.63 19.84
N GLY A 612 -15.38 3.16 19.60
CA GLY A 612 -15.13 4.60 19.68
C GLY A 612 -15.04 5.09 21.13
N ASN A 613 -15.20 6.39 21.34
CA ASN A 613 -15.33 6.96 22.69
C ASN A 613 -16.80 6.94 23.16
N ALA A 614 -17.04 7.26 24.44
CA ALA A 614 -18.39 7.22 25.03
C ALA A 614 -19.38 8.14 24.30
N GLU A 615 -18.91 9.31 23.85
CA GLU A 615 -19.72 10.29 23.11
C GLU A 615 -20.19 9.72 21.76
N GLU A 616 -19.28 9.14 20.97
CA GLU A 616 -19.61 8.47 19.71
C GLU A 616 -20.59 7.31 19.91
N MET A 617 -20.41 6.50 20.97
CA MET A 617 -21.33 5.41 21.30
C MET A 617 -22.73 5.95 21.58
N SER A 618 -22.84 7.03 22.35
CA SER A 618 -24.13 7.64 22.68
C SER A 618 -24.84 8.20 21.47
N GLN A 619 -24.13 8.97 20.63
CA GLN A 619 -24.71 9.53 19.41
C GLN A 619 -25.22 8.41 18.49
N ASN A 620 -24.46 7.33 18.34
CA ASN A 620 -24.85 6.19 17.51
C ASN A 620 -26.04 5.40 18.10
N LEU A 621 -26.04 5.15 19.42
CA LEU A 621 -27.14 4.49 20.09
C LEU A 621 -28.43 5.30 19.95
N ARG A 622 -28.38 6.61 20.22
CA ARG A 622 -29.53 7.52 20.08
C ARG A 622 -30.05 7.55 18.65
N LYS A 623 -29.16 7.63 17.65
CA LYS A 623 -29.53 7.58 16.24
C LYS A 623 -30.23 6.27 15.87
N GLN A 624 -29.78 5.15 16.44
CA GLN A 624 -30.39 3.85 16.20
C GLN A 624 -31.77 3.74 16.87
N ILE A 625 -31.93 4.19 18.12
CA ILE A 625 -33.22 4.23 18.82
C ILE A 625 -34.24 5.06 18.02
N LEU A 626 -33.82 6.22 17.50
CA LEU A 626 -34.69 7.13 16.76
C LEU A 626 -34.96 6.70 15.30
N ARG A 627 -34.32 5.64 14.80
CA ARG A 627 -34.47 5.18 13.41
C ARG A 627 -35.86 4.59 13.13
N SER A 628 -36.49 3.99 14.14
CA SER A 628 -37.81 3.38 14.02
C SER A 628 -38.65 3.78 15.23
N THR A 629 -39.43 4.85 15.11
CA THR A 629 -40.29 5.37 16.19
C THR A 629 -41.74 4.92 16.09
N LYS A 630 -42.11 4.18 15.03
CA LYS A 630 -43.49 3.71 14.77
C LYS A 630 -43.60 2.20 14.97
N GLY A 631 -44.78 1.73 15.38
CA GLY A 631 -45.09 0.32 15.60
C GLY A 631 -45.16 -0.09 17.07
N ILE A 632 -45.61 -1.33 17.31
CA ILE A 632 -45.71 -1.93 18.64
C ILE A 632 -44.32 -2.29 19.13
N LEU A 633 -43.97 -1.90 20.36
CA LEU A 633 -42.73 -2.28 21.03
C LEU A 633 -42.96 -3.51 21.91
N LEU A 634 -43.91 -3.43 22.84
CA LEU A 634 -44.23 -4.49 23.80
C LEU A 634 -45.75 -4.66 23.92
N LYS A 635 -46.20 -5.90 24.14
CA LYS A 635 -47.57 -6.26 24.49
C LYS A 635 -47.54 -7.17 25.71
N ASP A 636 -48.10 -6.70 26.81
CA ASP A 636 -48.18 -7.45 28.07
C ASP A 636 -49.28 -8.54 28.00
N ARG A 637 -49.24 -9.50 28.92
CA ARG A 637 -50.24 -10.58 29.08
C ARG A 637 -51.65 -10.03 29.33
N ASN A 638 -51.76 -8.89 29.99
CA ASN A 638 -53.03 -8.21 30.24
C ASN A 638 -53.60 -7.47 29.01
N GLY A 639 -52.93 -7.59 27.85
CA GLY A 639 -53.34 -6.91 26.61
C GLY A 639 -52.90 -5.45 26.51
N CYS A 640 -52.12 -4.94 27.45
CA CYS A 640 -51.56 -3.59 27.38
C CYS A 640 -50.52 -3.51 26.26
N VAL A 641 -50.70 -2.58 25.31
CA VAL A 641 -49.83 -2.41 24.14
C VAL A 641 -49.04 -1.11 24.28
N ILE A 642 -47.72 -1.22 24.31
CA ILE A 642 -46.79 -0.08 24.36
C ILE A 642 -46.23 0.14 22.95
N SER A 643 -46.50 1.32 22.39
CA SER A 643 -45.91 1.73 21.11
C SER A 643 -44.51 2.31 21.31
N ARG A 644 -43.70 2.27 20.25
CA ARG A 644 -42.33 2.82 20.27
C ARG A 644 -42.27 4.32 20.57
N SER A 645 -43.18 5.10 19.98
CA SER A 645 -43.25 6.54 20.22
C SER A 645 -43.61 6.83 21.67
N HIS A 646 -44.58 6.10 22.21
CA HIS A 646 -45.03 6.24 23.59
C HIS A 646 -43.91 5.88 24.59
N PHE A 647 -43.10 4.85 24.28
CA PHE A 647 -41.93 4.47 25.09
C PHE A 647 -40.83 5.55 25.13
N LEU A 648 -40.82 6.53 24.22
CA LEU A 648 -39.80 7.58 24.17
C LEU A 648 -40.26 8.91 24.79
N GLU A 649 -41.49 9.02 25.28
CA GLU A 649 -42.05 10.25 25.86
C GLU A 649 -41.59 10.46 27.32
N LYS A 650 -41.40 11.73 27.73
CA LYS A 650 -40.67 12.12 28.95
C LYS A 650 -41.44 12.01 30.29
N ASN A 651 -42.75 11.71 30.28
CA ASN A 651 -43.62 11.99 31.45
C ASN A 651 -44.35 10.79 32.10
N TYR A 652 -44.06 9.53 31.75
CA TYR A 652 -44.98 8.41 32.03
C TYR A 652 -44.45 7.25 32.92
N SER A 653 -43.41 7.46 33.74
CA SER A 653 -42.86 6.37 34.59
C SER A 653 -43.82 5.83 35.68
N ARG A 654 -44.94 6.52 35.97
CA ARG A 654 -45.89 6.15 37.04
C ARG A 654 -47.09 5.31 36.60
N GLU A 655 -47.31 5.10 35.30
CA GLU A 655 -48.51 4.40 34.79
C GLU A 655 -48.29 2.91 34.47
N PHE A 656 -47.06 2.40 34.57
CA PHE A 656 -46.72 1.02 34.18
C PHE A 656 -46.35 0.15 35.37
N SER A 657 -46.75 -1.13 35.32
CA SER A 657 -46.32 -2.14 36.28
C SER A 657 -44.81 -2.39 36.21
N GLU A 658 -44.21 -2.78 37.34
CA GLU A 658 -42.86 -3.37 37.34
C GLU A 658 -42.86 -4.64 36.48
N PRO A 659 -41.88 -4.84 35.56
CA PRO A 659 -40.58 -4.16 35.45
C PRO A 659 -40.51 -3.00 34.42
N PHE A 660 -41.62 -2.65 33.75
CA PHE A 660 -41.60 -1.69 32.63
C PHE A 660 -41.20 -0.27 33.03
N GLY A 661 -41.64 0.19 34.21
CA GLY A 661 -41.25 1.50 34.75
C GLY A 661 -39.72 1.66 34.90
N LYS A 662 -39.04 0.62 35.41
CA LYS A 662 -37.57 0.61 35.53
C LYS A 662 -36.87 0.65 34.19
N TRP A 663 -37.37 -0.11 33.22
CA TRP A 663 -36.81 -0.12 31.87
C TRP A 663 -36.96 1.24 31.16
N MET A 664 -38.12 1.88 31.31
CA MET A 664 -38.36 3.23 30.81
C MET A 664 -37.36 4.24 31.40
N GLN A 665 -37.19 4.19 32.73
CA GLN A 665 -36.26 5.07 33.42
C GLN A 665 -34.82 4.85 32.93
N LEU A 666 -34.39 3.58 32.80
CA LEU A 666 -33.07 3.24 32.29
C LEU A 666 -32.80 3.80 30.87
N VAL A 667 -33.79 3.77 29.97
CA VAL A 667 -33.67 4.33 28.61
C VAL A 667 -33.62 5.85 28.65
N GLN A 668 -34.45 6.48 29.48
CA GLN A 668 -34.43 7.94 29.67
C GLN A 668 -33.10 8.41 30.26
N ASP A 669 -32.54 7.68 31.22
CA ASP A 669 -31.23 7.97 31.81
C ASP A 669 -30.13 7.91 30.75
N VAL A 670 -30.12 6.91 29.87
CA VAL A 670 -29.15 6.84 28.77
C VAL A 670 -29.34 7.96 27.72
N ILE A 671 -30.57 8.37 27.44
CA ILE A 671 -30.85 9.47 26.49
C ILE A 671 -30.43 10.83 27.08
N ASN A 672 -30.60 11.03 28.39
CA ASN A 672 -30.36 12.31 29.06
C ASN A 672 -28.95 12.42 29.68
N GLN A 673 -28.33 11.31 30.09
CA GLN A 673 -27.01 11.22 30.73
C GLN A 673 -26.13 10.17 30.01
N PRO A 674 -25.60 10.54 28.83
CA PRO A 674 -25.04 9.57 27.91
C PRO A 674 -23.70 8.94 28.33
N GLU A 675 -22.90 9.59 29.18
CA GLU A 675 -21.52 9.18 29.40
C GLU A 675 -21.35 7.97 30.33
N GLU A 676 -22.27 7.77 31.28
CA GLU A 676 -22.10 6.75 32.34
C GLU A 676 -22.78 5.41 32.00
N PHE A 677 -23.88 5.44 31.24
CA PHE A 677 -24.77 4.27 31.07
C PHE A 677 -24.83 3.67 29.64
N VAL A 678 -24.19 4.29 28.65
CA VAL A 678 -24.32 3.89 27.22
C VAL A 678 -23.56 2.62 26.84
N ILE A 679 -22.47 2.29 27.57
CA ILE A 679 -21.48 1.30 27.10
C ILE A 679 -22.12 -0.08 26.88
N LEU A 680 -22.78 -0.64 27.89
CA LEU A 680 -23.32 -2.00 27.80
C LEU A 680 -24.45 -2.14 26.76
N PRO A 681 -25.47 -1.25 26.72
CA PRO A 681 -26.51 -1.30 25.68
C PRO A 681 -25.94 -1.28 24.26
N TRP A 682 -24.99 -0.37 23.99
CA TRP A 682 -24.39 -0.25 22.67
C TRP A 682 -23.51 -1.45 22.32
N VAL A 683 -22.72 -1.94 23.28
CA VAL A 683 -21.88 -3.13 23.12
C VAL A 683 -22.74 -4.37 22.84
N ASN A 684 -23.80 -4.61 23.61
CA ASN A 684 -24.72 -5.72 23.39
C ASN A 684 -25.34 -5.66 21.99
N TRP A 685 -25.83 -4.49 21.59
CA TRP A 685 -26.37 -4.27 20.25
C TRP A 685 -25.36 -4.60 19.14
N MET A 686 -24.12 -4.12 19.28
CA MET A 686 -23.05 -4.38 18.34
C MET A 686 -22.73 -5.88 18.23
N ARG A 687 -22.74 -6.63 19.33
CA ARG A 687 -22.54 -8.09 19.33
C ARG A 687 -23.63 -8.81 18.57
N LEU A 688 -24.89 -8.48 18.84
CA LEU A 688 -26.05 -9.10 18.20
C LEU A 688 -26.05 -8.87 16.68
N LYS A 689 -25.68 -7.66 16.23
CA LYS A 689 -25.55 -7.33 14.79
C LYS A 689 -24.48 -8.13 14.05
N GLN A 690 -23.55 -8.74 14.79
CA GLN A 690 -22.50 -9.61 14.26
C GLN A 690 -22.88 -11.09 14.24
N THR A 691 -24.10 -11.43 14.62
CA THR A 691 -24.66 -12.78 14.51
C THR A 691 -25.74 -12.83 13.43
N ASN A 692 -26.30 -14.01 13.18
CA ASN A 692 -27.48 -14.21 12.33
C ASN A 692 -28.81 -13.98 13.08
N LEU A 693 -28.77 -13.70 14.39
CA LEU A 693 -29.99 -13.62 15.21
C LEU A 693 -30.98 -12.55 14.71
N ILE A 694 -30.48 -11.37 14.35
CA ILE A 694 -31.33 -10.23 13.92
C ILE A 694 -32.02 -10.51 12.58
N ASP A 695 -31.46 -11.42 11.77
CA ASP A 695 -32.01 -11.78 10.47
C ASP A 695 -33.10 -12.88 10.61
N HIS A 696 -33.29 -13.46 11.80
CA HIS A 696 -34.30 -14.50 12.03
C HIS A 696 -35.71 -13.89 12.21
N PRO A 697 -36.74 -14.41 11.51
CA PRO A 697 -38.06 -13.78 11.44
C PRO A 697 -38.89 -13.91 12.73
N LYS A 698 -38.63 -14.93 13.56
CA LYS A 698 -39.42 -15.23 14.76
C LYS A 698 -38.54 -15.69 15.93
N LEU A 699 -38.56 -14.97 17.04
CA LEU A 699 -37.71 -15.24 18.22
C LEU A 699 -38.57 -15.36 19.48
N ARG A 700 -38.19 -16.24 20.40
CA ARG A 700 -38.76 -16.33 21.76
C ARG A 700 -37.64 -16.30 22.79
N ILE A 701 -37.61 -15.24 23.58
CA ILE A 701 -36.61 -15.00 24.62
C ILE A 701 -37.11 -15.66 25.92
N CYS A 702 -36.31 -16.56 26.48
CA CYS A 702 -36.57 -17.21 27.76
C CYS A 702 -36.53 -16.21 28.91
N MET A 703 -37.34 -16.47 29.95
CA MET A 703 -37.18 -15.81 31.24
C MET A 703 -35.91 -16.31 31.92
N GLY A 704 -35.11 -15.38 32.44
CA GLY A 704 -33.87 -15.65 33.16
C GLY A 704 -33.79 -14.85 34.45
N ASP A 705 -32.57 -14.72 34.97
CA ASP A 705 -32.31 -13.85 36.12
C ASP A 705 -32.53 -12.36 35.77
N GLN A 706 -32.51 -11.50 36.79
CA GLN A 706 -32.74 -10.07 36.60
C GLN A 706 -31.71 -9.46 35.64
N THR A 707 -30.45 -9.87 35.73
CA THR A 707 -29.38 -9.39 34.86
C THR A 707 -29.62 -9.76 33.39
N TRP A 708 -29.99 -11.02 33.11
CA TRP A 708 -30.39 -11.45 31.77
C TRP A 708 -31.50 -10.57 31.21
N MET A 709 -32.56 -10.36 31.99
CA MET A 709 -33.69 -9.56 31.55
C MET A 709 -33.30 -8.09 31.30
N GLU A 710 -32.48 -7.47 32.13
CA GLU A 710 -32.01 -6.07 31.96
C GLU A 710 -31.05 -5.86 30.77
N GLN A 711 -30.28 -6.89 30.40
CA GLN A 711 -29.37 -6.81 29.26
C GLN A 711 -30.09 -7.01 27.91
N TRP A 712 -31.22 -7.71 27.91
CA TRP A 712 -32.12 -7.83 26.76
C TRP A 712 -33.12 -6.69 26.65
N PHE A 713 -33.84 -6.43 27.73
CA PHE A 713 -34.91 -5.44 27.82
C PHE A 713 -34.45 -4.27 28.68
N PRO A 714 -34.68 -3.02 28.24
CA PRO A 714 -35.51 -2.59 27.09
C PRO A 714 -34.81 -2.52 25.73
N TRP A 715 -33.51 -2.80 25.67
CA TRP A 715 -32.67 -2.39 24.53
C TRP A 715 -32.95 -3.14 23.24
N PHE A 716 -33.11 -4.46 23.30
CA PHE A 716 -33.22 -5.28 22.10
C PHE A 716 -34.48 -4.93 21.28
N PRO A 717 -35.69 -4.84 21.85
CA PRO A 717 -36.88 -4.39 21.10
C PRO A 717 -36.72 -2.99 20.50
N LEU A 718 -36.09 -2.06 21.22
CA LEU A 718 -35.88 -0.69 20.75
C LEU A 718 -34.93 -0.62 19.55
N LEU A 719 -33.82 -1.36 19.61
CA LEU A 719 -32.74 -1.26 18.64
C LEU A 719 -32.95 -2.16 17.42
N SER A 720 -33.62 -3.30 17.58
CA SER A 720 -33.82 -4.32 16.54
C SER A 720 -34.95 -4.00 15.56
N GLY A 721 -35.98 -3.29 15.98
CA GLY A 721 -37.20 -3.09 15.18
C GLY A 721 -38.29 -4.15 15.39
N PHE A 722 -38.02 -5.22 16.16
CA PHE A 722 -39.04 -6.20 16.55
C PHE A 722 -39.99 -5.69 17.63
N GLY A 723 -41.29 -5.98 17.51
CA GLY A 723 -42.24 -5.88 18.63
C GLY A 723 -42.30 -7.22 19.37
N PHE A 724 -42.51 -7.22 20.68
CA PHE A 724 -42.62 -8.45 21.48
C PHE A 724 -43.93 -8.54 22.24
N GLU A 725 -44.48 -9.73 22.39
CA GLU A 725 -45.60 -10.03 23.27
C GLU A 725 -45.22 -11.07 24.34
N GLN A 726 -45.82 -10.94 25.52
CA GLN A 726 -45.54 -11.85 26.63
C GLN A 726 -46.47 -13.06 26.59
N ASN A 727 -45.89 -14.25 26.67
CA ASN A 727 -46.60 -15.52 26.73
C ASN A 727 -47.07 -15.87 28.16
N GLU A 728 -47.95 -16.87 28.29
CA GLU A 728 -48.47 -17.35 29.58
C GLU A 728 -47.36 -17.91 30.51
N ASP A 729 -46.33 -18.52 29.94
CA ASP A 729 -45.15 -19.00 30.68
C ASP A 729 -44.17 -17.86 31.06
N GLY A 730 -44.45 -16.65 30.60
CA GLY A 730 -43.66 -15.44 30.83
C GLY A 730 -42.54 -15.15 29.87
N SER A 731 -42.25 -16.07 28.96
CA SER A 731 -41.32 -15.79 27.85
C SER A 731 -41.84 -14.68 26.95
N TRP A 732 -40.92 -14.05 26.21
CA TRP A 732 -41.25 -12.95 25.29
C TRP A 732 -41.06 -13.39 23.86
N GLN A 733 -42.09 -13.25 23.02
CA GLN A 733 -42.05 -13.67 21.63
C GLN A 733 -42.23 -12.51 20.67
N THR A 734 -41.54 -12.53 19.53
CA THR A 734 -41.70 -11.51 18.49
C THR A 734 -43.11 -11.51 17.89
N ILE A 735 -43.73 -10.34 17.80
CA ILE A 735 -45.00 -10.09 17.11
C ILE A 735 -44.72 -10.09 15.61
N THR A 736 -44.99 -11.21 14.93
CA THR A 736 -44.87 -11.36 13.48
C THR A 736 -46.17 -11.88 12.87
N ARG A 737 -46.43 -11.55 11.60
CA ARG A 737 -47.60 -12.04 10.84
C ARG A 737 -47.38 -13.42 10.22
N ASP A 738 -46.15 -13.94 10.23
CA ASP A 738 -45.82 -15.26 9.70
C ASP A 738 -46.12 -16.37 10.73
N GLU A 739 -47.34 -16.89 10.67
CA GLU A 739 -47.80 -17.97 11.56
C GLU A 739 -47.08 -19.31 11.30
N GLY A 740 -46.59 -19.54 10.07
CA GLY A 740 -45.97 -20.80 9.64
C GLY A 740 -44.50 -21.01 10.02
N VAL A 741 -43.83 -20.04 10.65
CA VAL A 741 -42.41 -20.17 11.03
C VAL A 741 -42.27 -20.61 12.49
N GLU A 742 -41.43 -21.62 12.74
CA GLU A 742 -41.11 -22.10 14.08
C GLU A 742 -40.34 -21.02 14.87
N CYS A 743 -40.63 -20.91 16.16
CA CYS A 743 -40.04 -19.90 16.99
C CYS A 743 -38.67 -20.34 17.51
N HIS A 744 -37.61 -19.58 17.20
CA HIS A 744 -36.28 -19.88 17.72
C HIS A 744 -36.17 -19.45 19.19
N LEU A 745 -35.88 -20.40 20.07
CA LEU A 745 -35.71 -20.16 21.50
C LEU A 745 -34.35 -19.52 21.78
N VAL A 746 -34.37 -18.38 22.47
CA VAL A 746 -33.18 -17.63 22.86
C VAL A 746 -33.00 -17.72 24.37
N ASP A 747 -32.06 -18.56 24.78
CA ASP A 747 -31.52 -18.66 26.15
C ASP A 747 -30.02 -18.35 26.11
N GLY A 748 -29.43 -17.95 27.24
CA GLY A 748 -28.02 -17.59 27.30
C GLY A 748 -27.58 -16.97 28.62
N LEU A 749 -26.35 -16.46 28.63
CA LEU A 749 -25.69 -15.92 29.81
C LEU A 749 -25.47 -14.42 29.66
N ALA A 750 -25.81 -13.66 30.70
CA ALA A 750 -25.49 -12.23 30.82
C ALA A 750 -24.83 -11.92 32.18
N THR A 751 -24.03 -10.86 32.22
CA THR A 751 -23.40 -10.37 33.46
C THR A 751 -23.57 -8.86 33.60
N SER A 752 -23.59 -8.36 34.83
CA SER A 752 -23.71 -6.92 35.10
C SER A 752 -22.45 -6.15 34.67
N GLN A 753 -21.29 -6.82 34.64
CA GLN A 753 -20.03 -6.21 34.22
C GLN A 753 -19.89 -6.17 32.70
N ASN A 754 -20.21 -7.25 31.99
CA ASN A 754 -19.90 -7.39 30.56
C ASN A 754 -21.13 -7.44 29.64
N GLY A 755 -22.34 -7.53 30.18
CA GLY A 755 -23.58 -7.56 29.42
C GLY A 755 -23.87 -8.96 28.88
N LEU A 756 -24.40 -9.06 27.65
CA LEU A 756 -24.64 -10.37 27.01
C LEU A 756 -23.30 -11.07 26.73
N VAL A 757 -23.13 -12.30 27.22
CA VAL A 757 -21.91 -13.09 27.11
C VAL A 757 -22.05 -14.21 26.08
N ALA A 758 -23.11 -15.01 26.17
CA ALA A 758 -23.35 -16.15 25.28
C ALA A 758 -24.83 -16.35 25.00
N LEU A 759 -25.16 -16.86 23.80
CA LEU A 759 -26.53 -17.06 23.32
C LEU A 759 -26.69 -18.35 22.51
N GLN A 760 -27.88 -18.95 22.59
CA GLN A 760 -28.32 -19.98 21.64
C GLN A 760 -28.71 -19.32 20.31
N LEU A 761 -27.86 -19.46 19.30
CA LEU A 761 -28.07 -18.85 17.98
C LEU A 761 -28.92 -19.75 17.06
N PRO A 762 -29.70 -19.19 16.13
CA PRO A 762 -30.45 -19.96 15.15
C PRO A 762 -29.51 -20.83 14.31
N ASP A 763 -29.92 -22.08 14.09
CA ASP A 763 -29.28 -22.95 13.11
C ASP A 763 -29.76 -22.58 11.71
N GLU A 764 -28.89 -22.72 10.71
CA GLU A 764 -29.36 -22.83 9.33
C GLU A 764 -29.63 -24.30 9.00
N SER A 765 -30.69 -24.58 8.25
CA SER A 765 -31.23 -25.92 7.93
C SER A 765 -30.22 -26.92 7.33
N ASP A 766 -29.07 -26.45 6.86
CA ASP A 766 -28.00 -27.24 6.20
C ASP A 766 -26.66 -27.26 6.97
N ALA A 767 -26.63 -26.84 8.24
CA ALA A 767 -25.40 -26.76 9.01
C ALA A 767 -24.87 -28.15 9.43
N GLN A 768 -23.62 -28.47 9.04
CA GLN A 768 -22.88 -29.61 9.61
C GLN A 768 -22.78 -29.48 11.14
N THR A 769 -22.65 -30.58 11.88
CA THR A 769 -22.62 -30.61 13.36
C THR A 769 -21.69 -29.58 14.01
N ALA A 770 -20.55 -29.26 13.39
CA ALA A 770 -19.60 -28.28 13.91
C ALA A 770 -20.06 -26.81 13.82
N GLN A 771 -21.06 -26.50 12.98
CA GLN A 771 -21.58 -25.14 12.75
C GLN A 771 -22.92 -24.85 13.46
N GLN A 772 -23.39 -25.75 14.32
CA GLN A 772 -24.59 -25.54 15.13
C GLN A 772 -24.46 -24.26 15.96
N GLY A 773 -25.47 -23.40 15.93
CA GLY A 773 -25.60 -22.17 16.71
C GLY A 773 -26.17 -22.40 18.11
N ASN A 774 -26.95 -23.46 18.31
CA ASN A 774 -27.55 -23.81 19.60
C ASN A 774 -27.19 -25.24 20.05
N ARG A 775 -27.31 -25.49 21.35
CA ARG A 775 -27.13 -26.81 21.97
C ARG A 775 -27.91 -26.87 23.28
N LYS A 776 -28.85 -27.81 23.38
CA LYS A 776 -29.64 -28.04 24.59
C LYS A 776 -28.72 -28.29 25.80
N GLY A 777 -29.08 -27.73 26.96
CA GLY A 777 -28.30 -27.84 28.19
C GLY A 777 -27.14 -26.85 28.34
N THR A 778 -26.89 -26.01 27.33
CA THR A 778 -25.81 -25.00 27.35
C THR A 778 -26.37 -23.58 27.38
N TRP A 779 -25.56 -22.61 27.81
CA TRP A 779 -25.79 -21.18 27.62
C TRP A 779 -25.59 -20.71 26.17
N GLY A 780 -25.28 -21.62 25.24
CA GLY A 780 -25.02 -21.30 23.84
C GLY A 780 -23.58 -20.89 23.58
N ARG A 781 -23.36 -20.14 22.49
CA ARG A 781 -22.02 -19.74 22.03
C ARG A 781 -21.64 -18.37 22.56
N MET A 782 -20.36 -18.21 22.88
CA MET A 782 -19.77 -16.92 23.24
C MET A 782 -19.96 -15.91 22.10
N LEU A 783 -20.40 -14.71 22.45
CA LEU A 783 -20.61 -13.63 21.49
C LEU A 783 -19.28 -13.00 21.02
N PRO A 784 -19.28 -12.29 19.88
CA PRO A 784 -18.09 -11.57 19.41
C PRO A 784 -17.61 -10.51 20.41
N GLY A 785 -16.33 -10.17 20.34
CA GLY A 785 -15.74 -9.15 21.21
C GLY A 785 -15.36 -9.64 22.61
N TYR A 786 -15.27 -10.96 22.79
CA TYR A 786 -14.76 -11.60 23.99
C TYR A 786 -13.54 -12.45 23.70
N SER A 787 -12.69 -12.59 24.71
CA SER A 787 -11.74 -13.68 24.84
C SER A 787 -11.87 -14.30 26.22
N TYR A 788 -11.12 -15.36 26.50
CA TYR A 788 -11.12 -15.99 27.81
C TYR A 788 -9.78 -16.68 28.08
N TYR A 789 -9.51 -16.94 29.34
CA TYR A 789 -8.44 -17.82 29.79
C TYR A 789 -8.91 -18.61 31.01
N ILE A 790 -8.19 -19.68 31.32
CA ILE A 790 -8.47 -20.50 32.51
C ILE A 790 -7.40 -20.17 33.53
N LYS A 791 -7.79 -19.77 34.73
CA LYS A 791 -6.90 -19.49 35.86
C LYS A 791 -7.35 -20.30 37.05
N ASP A 792 -6.46 -21.11 37.61
CA ASP A 792 -6.74 -21.97 38.77
C ASP A 792 -7.97 -22.89 38.59
N GLY A 793 -8.24 -23.32 37.35
CA GLY A 793 -9.40 -24.17 37.01
C GLY A 793 -10.71 -23.40 36.80
N GLU A 794 -10.69 -22.07 36.96
CA GLU A 794 -11.86 -21.20 36.79
C GLU A 794 -11.84 -20.48 35.45
N PHE A 795 -13.02 -20.28 34.89
CA PHE A 795 -13.20 -19.62 33.61
C PHE A 795 -13.21 -18.10 33.81
N VAL A 796 -12.21 -17.40 33.25
CA VAL A 796 -12.13 -15.95 33.32
C VAL A 796 -12.46 -15.35 31.96
N LEU A 797 -13.52 -14.55 31.92
CA LEU A 797 -13.98 -13.85 30.74
C LEU A 797 -13.27 -12.50 30.61
N ASN A 798 -12.79 -12.24 29.40
CA ASN A 798 -12.14 -11.00 29.02
C ASN A 798 -13.03 -10.25 28.03
N GLY A 799 -13.75 -9.23 28.52
CA GLY A 799 -14.65 -8.40 27.72
C GLY A 799 -14.16 -6.97 27.51
N ILE A 800 -15.08 -6.02 27.62
CA ILE A 800 -14.80 -4.58 27.47
C ILE A 800 -14.36 -3.95 28.80
N LYS A 801 -14.94 -4.41 29.91
CA LYS A 801 -14.52 -4.03 31.26
C LYS A 801 -13.42 -4.96 31.77
N GLU A 802 -13.06 -4.80 33.03
CA GLU A 802 -12.10 -5.66 33.72
C GLU A 802 -12.45 -7.16 33.59
N PRO A 803 -11.43 -8.05 33.64
CA PRO A 803 -11.65 -9.50 33.58
C PRO A 803 -12.62 -9.97 34.67
N GLU A 804 -13.59 -10.80 34.29
CA GLU A 804 -14.66 -11.27 35.16
C GLU A 804 -14.52 -12.78 35.35
N ASN A 805 -14.46 -13.24 36.60
CA ASN A 805 -14.42 -14.66 36.92
C ASN A 805 -15.83 -15.25 36.93
N LEU A 806 -16.05 -16.32 36.15
CA LEU A 806 -17.33 -17.00 36.01
C LEU A 806 -17.18 -18.47 36.42
N PRO A 807 -17.08 -18.77 37.73
CA PRO A 807 -16.82 -20.11 38.23
C PRO A 807 -17.91 -21.13 37.84
N GLN A 808 -19.12 -20.69 37.53
CA GLN A 808 -20.27 -21.49 37.09
C GLN A 808 -20.23 -21.92 35.62
N VAL A 809 -19.25 -21.44 34.85
CA VAL A 809 -19.13 -21.69 33.40
C VAL A 809 -18.01 -22.68 33.12
N SER A 810 -18.25 -23.59 32.17
CA SER A 810 -17.20 -24.37 31.52
C SER A 810 -17.37 -24.33 30.00
N LEU A 811 -16.32 -24.61 29.24
CA LEU A 811 -16.37 -24.63 27.78
C LEU A 811 -16.23 -26.06 27.27
N ASP A 812 -17.12 -26.48 26.37
CA ASP A 812 -16.98 -27.77 25.70
C ASP A 812 -16.02 -27.71 24.49
N LYS A 813 -15.75 -28.88 23.90
CA LYS A 813 -14.86 -29.03 22.74
C LYS A 813 -15.34 -28.29 21.49
N ASP A 814 -16.64 -28.04 21.37
CA ASP A 814 -17.26 -27.36 20.23
C ASP A 814 -17.44 -25.85 20.47
N GLY A 815 -17.01 -25.38 21.64
CA GLY A 815 -16.97 -23.97 22.01
C GLY A 815 -18.28 -23.43 22.59
N PHE A 816 -19.17 -24.29 23.09
CA PHE A 816 -20.35 -23.88 23.85
C PHE A 816 -20.04 -23.69 25.33
N LEU A 817 -20.73 -22.75 25.97
CA LEU A 817 -20.63 -22.48 27.40
C LEU A 817 -21.65 -23.33 28.15
N ASN A 818 -21.19 -24.25 28.98
CA ASN A 818 -22.04 -25.15 29.75
C ASN A 818 -22.44 -24.56 31.12
N LYS A 819 -23.61 -24.98 31.61
CA LYS A 819 -24.10 -24.75 32.97
C LYS A 819 -23.41 -25.76 33.90
N LYS A 820 -22.53 -25.36 34.83
CA LYS A 820 -21.95 -26.31 35.80
C LYS A 820 -23.07 -26.93 36.66
N GLY A 821 -23.14 -28.26 36.73
CA GLY A 821 -24.14 -29.00 37.50
C GLY A 821 -25.10 -29.88 36.68
N ASN A 822 -24.94 -29.93 35.34
CA ASN A 822 -25.61 -30.86 34.43
C ASN A 822 -24.60 -31.64 33.59
#